data_AF-A0A368U1D7-F1
#
_entry.id   AF-A0A368U1D7-F1
#
_cell.length_a   1.000
_cell.length_b   1.000
_cell.length_c   1.000
_cell.angle_alpha   90.00
_cell.angle_beta   90.00
_cell.angle_gamma   90.00
#
_symmetry.space_group_name_H-M   'P 1'
#
loop_
_entity.id
_entity.type
_entity.pdbx_description
1 polymer ?
#
loop_
_entity_poly.entity_id
_entity_poly.type
_entity_poly.pdbx_seq_one_letter_code
_entity_poly.pdbx_strand_id
1 'polypeptide(L)'
;MTASKPTESTPPPTLPGLPLLGNTIELLTKDANRFFSEAYEKLGPVFQVNYLFRNYTIMAGPESLNHLLEFREQGMSREAFFGPVDKQIGGVVLLTQPVGAYQNLRNQARLAFSRQLAAEFIPDLVSCVDEGLDRHSPGSTVSVMDLCTRISFDQYSRLLCGESLDAYFDTANRYAVWVMNIGVKKVPEFSVHLPAYKKLRRDVMKMADEILTRYENRPADHGMPYTILDALVSATDDDGNPLPRKDLVATLQYGIIGTVVYMNRTVAFLLHDLLSNPDHYERVREEVDGAYADGLPDSLDLRGMSTLNAALKESMRLHPVSLGMPFMVDEPFEFNGHTVPKGQFCVYSGVPNHFSADFYPEPHRFDPDRCRAPRNEHKQRRAYAPYGYGKRVCPAGGLVETCTLVSISRIIHRRTFERVPANDPLRTVLAPLPAPDRKFRIRFIAERTEHAADKTDHSQLAVNALDELFESGRLAKPAMRERLDHVTARHHEPGDYILRKGERAETFHVLIEGTVEVTSGSDEHLATLVPGSYFGEIGLLGEGHRTANCLSTTRTLVLEMTREDFLAIVLKDDLVPGEIAAALRQRYLTTRVHKALPALTSERLRTLAGTGSLKRFEADDIIIHQGDDADWFYILLTGAVAVLIEDANGTQQVATLQAGDHFGEIGILEARARTATVQVTPDGPVETLAIPRDALLKLVEQDPQARKDIASIILDRIRSGSL
;
A
#
# COMPACT_ATOMS: atom_id res chain seq x y z
N MET A 1 -26.17 18.74 38.74
CA MET A 1 -26.01 18.28 37.35
C MET A 1 -27.38 18.24 36.71
N THR A 2 -27.73 19.31 36.00
CA THR A 2 -28.96 19.37 35.20
C THR A 2 -28.78 18.51 33.96
N ALA A 3 -29.51 17.39 33.88
CA ALA A 3 -29.65 16.63 32.66
C ALA A 3 -30.25 17.55 31.58
N SER A 4 -29.48 17.86 30.54
CA SER A 4 -29.98 18.56 29.37
C SER A 4 -31.09 17.71 28.75
N LYS A 5 -32.26 18.31 28.53
CA LYS A 5 -33.35 17.70 27.74
C LYS A 5 -32.79 17.24 26.38
N PRO A 6 -33.27 16.11 25.83
CA PRO A 6 -32.97 15.76 24.45
C PRO A 6 -33.47 16.90 23.56
N THR A 7 -32.58 17.54 22.82
CA THR A 7 -32.96 18.41 21.70
C THR A 7 -33.87 17.60 20.78
N GLU A 8 -35.05 18.12 20.42
CA GLU A 8 -35.91 17.52 19.40
C GLU A 8 -35.12 17.43 18.08
N SER A 9 -34.50 16.29 17.83
CA SER A 9 -33.74 16.05 16.63
C SER A 9 -34.70 15.95 15.44
N THR A 10 -34.44 16.75 14.41
CA THR A 10 -35.32 16.88 13.23
C THR A 10 -34.89 15.88 12.15
N PRO A 11 -35.80 15.39 11.29
CA PRO A 11 -35.40 14.57 10.15
C PRO A 11 -34.49 15.36 9.19
N PRO A 12 -33.58 14.71 8.45
CA PRO A 12 -32.76 15.39 7.47
C PRO A 12 -33.60 16.12 6.40
N PRO A 13 -33.17 17.31 5.95
CA PRO A 13 -33.88 18.05 4.91
C PRO A 13 -33.91 17.27 3.59
N THR A 14 -35.06 17.21 2.94
CA THR A 14 -35.22 16.56 1.63
C THR A 14 -35.00 17.57 0.50
N LEU A 15 -34.17 17.22 -0.48
CA LEU A 15 -33.97 18.03 -1.67
C LEU A 15 -35.27 18.03 -2.50
N PRO A 16 -35.80 19.22 -2.88
CA PRO A 16 -36.99 19.30 -3.73
C PRO A 16 -36.78 18.55 -5.05
N GLY A 17 -37.82 17.86 -5.54
CA GLY A 17 -37.76 17.07 -6.76
C GLY A 17 -39.14 16.95 -7.43
N LEU A 18 -39.18 16.26 -8.57
CA LEU A 18 -40.42 16.03 -9.30
C LEU A 18 -41.37 15.09 -8.54
N PRO A 19 -42.70 15.25 -8.67
CA PRO A 19 -43.65 14.31 -8.09
C PRO A 19 -43.37 12.88 -8.54
N LEU A 20 -43.37 11.92 -7.60
CA LEU A 20 -43.06 10.49 -7.76
C LEU A 20 -41.62 10.16 -8.19
N LEU A 21 -41.02 10.91 -9.10
CA LEU A 21 -39.67 10.64 -9.63
C LEU A 21 -38.55 11.27 -8.79
N GLY A 22 -38.88 12.18 -7.88
CA GLY A 22 -37.91 12.84 -7.01
C GLY A 22 -36.81 13.54 -7.82
N ASN A 23 -35.57 13.23 -7.49
CA ASN A 23 -34.36 13.76 -8.15
C ASN A 23 -33.81 12.82 -9.23
N THR A 24 -34.56 11.76 -9.60
CA THR A 24 -34.08 10.71 -10.51
C THR A 24 -33.66 11.26 -11.87
N ILE A 25 -34.45 12.15 -12.47
CA ILE A 25 -34.11 12.72 -13.79
C ILE A 25 -32.82 13.51 -13.71
N GLU A 26 -32.64 14.32 -12.67
CA GLU A 26 -31.43 15.12 -12.47
C GLU A 26 -30.20 14.23 -12.28
N LEU A 27 -30.28 13.22 -11.43
CA LEU A 27 -29.18 12.26 -11.21
C LEU A 27 -28.81 11.44 -12.47
N LEU A 28 -29.75 11.22 -13.39
CA LEU A 28 -29.51 10.48 -14.62
C LEU A 28 -29.03 11.36 -15.78
N THR A 29 -29.26 12.68 -15.72
CA THR A 29 -29.01 13.60 -16.85
C THR A 29 -27.94 14.64 -16.57
N LYS A 30 -27.76 15.02 -15.30
CA LYS A 30 -26.73 15.94 -14.84
C LYS A 30 -25.53 15.17 -14.28
N ASP A 31 -24.45 15.89 -14.06
CA ASP A 31 -23.30 15.40 -13.33
C ASP A 31 -23.68 15.11 -11.87
N ALA A 32 -23.54 13.84 -11.47
CA ALA A 32 -23.90 13.39 -10.12
C ALA A 32 -22.95 13.95 -9.05
N ASN A 33 -21.67 14.15 -9.36
CA ASN A 33 -20.71 14.73 -8.43
C ASN A 33 -21.05 16.19 -8.14
N ARG A 34 -21.38 16.94 -9.19
CA ARG A 34 -21.86 18.32 -9.07
C ARG A 34 -23.17 18.40 -8.32
N PHE A 35 -24.12 17.52 -8.63
CA PHE A 35 -25.41 17.47 -7.95
C PHE A 35 -25.26 17.27 -6.44
N PHE A 36 -24.39 16.35 -6.00
CA PHE A 36 -24.13 16.11 -4.56
C PHE A 36 -23.49 17.34 -3.89
N SER A 37 -22.57 18.01 -4.58
CA SER A 37 -21.87 19.19 -4.07
C SER A 37 -22.80 20.40 -3.94
N GLU A 38 -23.62 20.68 -4.96
CA GLU A 38 -24.63 21.75 -4.91
C GLU A 38 -25.72 21.49 -3.86
N ALA A 39 -26.08 20.22 -3.62
CA ALA A 39 -27.03 19.86 -2.57
C ALA A 39 -26.43 20.09 -1.18
N TYR A 40 -25.15 19.75 -0.97
CA TYR A 40 -24.42 20.02 0.26
C TYR A 40 -24.33 21.52 0.55
N GLU A 41 -23.99 22.35 -0.44
CA GLU A 41 -23.93 23.82 -0.27
C GLU A 41 -25.28 24.43 0.17
N LYS A 42 -26.39 23.86 -0.33
CA LYS A 42 -27.75 24.37 -0.05
C LYS A 42 -28.33 23.87 1.27
N LEU A 43 -28.10 22.60 1.60
CA LEU A 43 -28.79 21.89 2.69
C LEU A 43 -27.87 21.51 3.85
N GLY A 44 -26.56 21.64 3.68
CA GLY A 44 -25.56 21.31 4.69
C GLY A 44 -25.15 19.83 4.68
N PRO A 45 -24.55 19.35 5.79
CA PRO A 45 -23.82 18.07 5.84
C PRO A 45 -24.70 16.82 5.78
N VAL A 46 -26.02 16.96 5.90
CA VAL A 46 -26.95 15.83 5.78
C VAL A 46 -28.20 16.24 5.03
N PHE A 47 -28.58 15.46 4.03
CA PHE A 47 -29.76 15.71 3.22
C PHE A 47 -30.32 14.42 2.61
N GLN A 48 -31.60 14.44 2.27
CA GLN A 48 -32.28 13.33 1.60
C GLN A 48 -32.43 13.59 0.11
N VAL A 49 -32.11 12.59 -0.69
CA VAL A 49 -32.32 12.57 -2.14
C VAL A 49 -33.29 11.45 -2.48
N ASN A 50 -34.28 11.74 -3.31
CA ASN A 50 -35.18 10.71 -3.81
C ASN A 50 -34.70 10.21 -5.19
N TYR A 51 -34.35 8.93 -5.26
CA TYR A 51 -33.84 8.28 -6.46
C TYR A 51 -34.53 6.94 -6.66
N LEU A 52 -35.14 6.73 -7.83
CA LEU A 52 -35.90 5.53 -8.19
C LEU A 52 -36.94 5.14 -7.13
N PHE A 53 -37.75 6.13 -6.70
CA PHE A 53 -38.83 5.98 -5.71
C PHE A 53 -38.35 5.62 -4.29
N ARG A 54 -37.07 5.84 -3.99
CA ARG A 54 -36.46 5.55 -2.68
C ARG A 54 -35.76 6.79 -2.14
N ASN A 55 -35.80 6.95 -0.82
CA ASN A 55 -35.08 8.02 -0.14
C ASN A 55 -33.69 7.52 0.28
N TYR A 56 -32.67 8.28 -0.08
CA TYR A 56 -31.28 8.09 0.30
C TYR A 56 -30.86 9.25 1.18
N THR A 57 -30.37 8.96 2.38
CA THR A 57 -29.81 9.96 3.28
C THR A 57 -28.31 10.12 3.00
N ILE A 58 -27.94 11.24 2.40
CA ILE A 58 -26.55 11.55 2.08
C ILE A 58 -25.94 12.27 3.28
N MET A 59 -24.86 11.73 3.82
CA MET A 59 -23.99 12.40 4.79
C MET A 59 -22.77 12.85 4.00
N ALA A 60 -22.59 14.16 3.87
CA ALA A 60 -21.63 14.73 2.94
C ALA A 60 -20.69 15.72 3.65
N GLY A 61 -19.60 16.07 2.97
CA GLY A 61 -18.64 17.04 3.49
C GLY A 61 -17.58 16.44 4.42
N PRO A 62 -16.70 17.28 5.00
CA PRO A 62 -15.69 16.86 5.97
C PRO A 62 -16.27 16.17 7.21
N GLU A 63 -17.49 16.54 7.60
CA GLU A 63 -18.24 15.96 8.71
C GLU A 63 -18.51 14.48 8.50
N SER A 64 -18.87 14.10 7.25
CA SER A 64 -19.12 12.70 6.90
C SER A 64 -17.85 11.84 7.07
N LEU A 65 -16.69 12.37 6.68
CA LEU A 65 -15.41 11.67 6.79
C LEU A 65 -14.91 11.62 8.24
N ASN A 66 -15.18 12.65 9.05
CA ASN A 66 -14.89 12.64 10.48
C ASN A 66 -15.69 11.56 11.20
N HIS A 67 -17.00 11.56 10.95
CA HIS A 67 -17.87 10.55 11.52
C HIS A 67 -17.39 9.17 11.11
N LEU A 68 -17.08 8.93 9.83
CA LEU A 68 -16.58 7.64 9.36
C LEU A 68 -15.26 7.19 10.04
N LEU A 69 -14.38 8.11 10.46
CA LEU A 69 -13.15 7.78 11.21
C LEU A 69 -13.44 7.37 12.66
N GLU A 70 -14.37 8.07 13.29
CA GLU A 70 -14.77 7.86 14.69
C GLU A 70 -15.75 6.68 14.83
N PHE A 71 -16.45 6.36 13.75
CA PHE A 71 -17.55 5.41 13.76
C PHE A 71 -17.07 3.98 14.03
N ARG A 72 -17.58 3.39 15.13
CA ARG A 72 -17.66 1.94 15.29
C ARG A 72 -18.88 1.50 14.51
N GLU A 73 -18.76 0.47 13.67
CA GLU A 73 -19.80 0.00 12.73
C GLU A 73 -21.08 -0.56 13.39
N GLN A 74 -21.32 -0.26 14.67
CA GLN A 74 -22.50 -0.66 15.42
C GLN A 74 -23.73 0.03 14.83
N GLY A 75 -24.75 -0.76 14.46
CA GLY A 75 -26.04 -0.25 14.00
C GLY A 75 -26.14 0.12 12.52
N MET A 76 -25.16 -0.23 11.67
CA MET A 76 -25.29 -0.09 10.21
C MET A 76 -24.72 -1.30 9.44
N SER A 77 -25.51 -1.86 8.52
CA SER A 77 -25.12 -3.03 7.73
C SER A 77 -24.84 -2.66 6.28
N ARG A 78 -23.79 -3.26 5.73
CA ARG A 78 -23.54 -3.23 4.28
C ARG A 78 -24.25 -4.36 3.55
N GLU A 79 -24.66 -5.40 4.28
CA GLU A 79 -25.40 -6.55 3.75
C GLU A 79 -26.67 -6.13 3.03
N ALA A 80 -27.38 -5.09 3.46
CA ALA A 80 -28.58 -4.67 2.75
C ALA A 80 -28.29 -3.96 1.40
N PHE A 81 -27.10 -3.36 1.21
CA PHE A 81 -26.71 -2.77 -0.07
C PHE A 81 -25.96 -3.75 -0.98
N PHE A 82 -24.91 -4.39 -0.48
CA PHE A 82 -24.10 -5.36 -1.25
C PHE A 82 -24.68 -6.77 -1.22
N GLY A 83 -25.56 -7.12 -0.28
CA GLY A 83 -26.13 -8.48 -0.17
C GLY A 83 -26.84 -8.97 -1.44
N PRO A 84 -27.60 -8.15 -2.20
CA PRO A 84 -28.11 -8.57 -3.51
C PRO A 84 -27.00 -8.97 -4.48
N VAL A 85 -25.86 -8.26 -4.48
CA VAL A 85 -24.68 -8.55 -5.29
C VAL A 85 -23.99 -9.81 -4.77
N ASP A 86 -23.71 -9.88 -3.47
CA ASP A 86 -23.07 -11.01 -2.81
C ASP A 86 -23.88 -12.31 -3.00
N LYS A 87 -25.21 -12.23 -2.94
CA LYS A 87 -26.14 -13.34 -3.22
C LYS A 87 -26.04 -13.84 -4.66
N GLN A 88 -25.76 -12.97 -5.64
CA GLN A 88 -25.57 -13.40 -7.02
C GLN A 88 -24.21 -14.08 -7.21
N ILE A 89 -23.17 -13.50 -6.61
CA ILE A 89 -21.80 -14.02 -6.64
C ILE A 89 -21.73 -15.40 -6.00
N GLY A 90 -22.44 -15.62 -4.87
CA GLY A 90 -22.65 -16.95 -4.28
C GLY A 90 -21.50 -17.47 -3.41
N GLY A 91 -20.67 -16.58 -2.85
CA GLY A 91 -19.61 -16.89 -1.89
C GLY A 91 -19.23 -15.66 -1.06
N VAL A 92 -18.30 -15.83 -0.13
CA VAL A 92 -17.80 -14.73 0.71
C VAL A 92 -16.88 -13.85 -0.12
N VAL A 93 -17.31 -12.61 -0.38
CA VAL A 93 -16.44 -11.59 -0.96
C VAL A 93 -15.72 -10.88 0.17
N LEU A 94 -14.42 -11.16 0.31
CA LEU A 94 -13.58 -10.62 1.38
C LEU A 94 -13.65 -9.09 1.52
N LEU A 95 -13.73 -8.41 0.38
CA LEU A 95 -13.72 -6.94 0.27
C LEU A 95 -15.03 -6.27 0.74
N THR A 96 -16.14 -7.01 0.82
CA THR A 96 -17.44 -6.49 1.28
C THR A 96 -17.71 -6.75 2.76
N GLN A 97 -16.91 -7.61 3.40
CA GLN A 97 -17.11 -8.03 4.80
C GLN A 97 -16.95 -6.85 5.81
N PRO A 98 -17.51 -6.97 7.03
CA PRO A 98 -17.28 -6.02 8.12
C PRO A 98 -15.79 -5.81 8.43
N VAL A 99 -15.45 -4.66 9.03
CA VAL A 99 -14.07 -4.43 9.48
C VAL A 99 -13.77 -5.35 10.67
N GLY A 100 -12.71 -6.15 10.54
CA GLY A 100 -12.29 -7.12 11.56
C GLY A 100 -12.70 -8.57 11.26
N ALA A 101 -13.62 -8.80 10.32
CA ALA A 101 -13.89 -10.15 9.83
C ALA A 101 -12.79 -10.61 8.85
N TYR A 102 -12.37 -11.87 8.93
CA TYR A 102 -11.37 -12.48 8.04
C TYR A 102 -10.06 -11.67 8.02
N GLN A 103 -9.56 -11.30 9.20
CA GLN A 103 -8.48 -10.32 9.32
C GLN A 103 -7.14 -10.88 8.85
N ASN A 104 -6.83 -12.13 9.16
CA ASN A 104 -5.65 -12.82 8.63
C ASN A 104 -5.74 -12.90 7.11
N LEU A 105 -6.90 -13.31 6.60
CA LEU A 105 -7.12 -13.43 5.18
C LEU A 105 -7.01 -12.07 4.45
N ARG A 106 -7.52 -10.97 5.04
CA ARG A 106 -7.38 -9.62 4.49
C ARG A 106 -5.93 -9.15 4.45
N ASN A 107 -5.16 -9.45 5.49
CA ASN A 107 -3.74 -9.08 5.54
C ASN A 107 -2.96 -9.82 4.44
N GLN A 108 -3.23 -11.11 4.25
CA GLN A 108 -2.60 -11.93 3.21
C GLN A 108 -3.05 -11.51 1.80
N ALA A 109 -4.36 -11.33 1.58
CA ALA A 109 -4.93 -10.92 0.30
C ALA A 109 -4.58 -9.47 -0.08
N ARG A 110 -4.06 -8.64 0.84
CA ARG A 110 -3.62 -7.28 0.53
C ARG A 110 -2.48 -7.27 -0.50
N LEU A 111 -1.63 -8.29 -0.49
CA LEU A 111 -0.57 -8.46 -1.50
C LEU A 111 -1.16 -8.66 -2.90
N ALA A 112 -2.29 -9.37 -3.00
CA ALA A 112 -3.00 -9.62 -4.26
C ALA A 112 -3.39 -8.31 -4.97
N PHE A 113 -3.72 -7.26 -4.20
CA PHE A 113 -4.19 -5.98 -4.74
C PHE A 113 -3.15 -4.87 -4.61
N SER A 114 -1.88 -5.24 -4.41
CA SER A 114 -0.79 -4.29 -4.17
C SER A 114 -0.29 -3.63 -5.46
N ARG A 115 0.37 -2.49 -5.31
CA ARG A 115 1.07 -1.82 -6.41
C ARG A 115 2.25 -2.66 -6.91
N GLN A 116 2.92 -3.35 -6.00
CA GLN A 116 4.07 -4.21 -6.27
C GLN A 116 3.68 -5.36 -7.20
N LEU A 117 2.53 -5.99 -6.97
CA LEU A 117 2.02 -7.02 -7.88
C LEU A 117 1.81 -6.45 -9.29
N ALA A 118 1.22 -5.25 -9.42
CA ALA A 118 1.03 -4.63 -10.73
C ALA A 118 2.35 -4.25 -11.42
N ALA A 119 3.40 -3.93 -10.66
CA ALA A 119 4.71 -3.55 -11.18
C ALA A 119 5.39 -4.69 -11.94
N GLU A 120 5.30 -5.92 -11.45
CA GLU A 120 5.85 -7.12 -12.10
C GLU A 120 5.22 -7.41 -13.46
N PHE A 121 3.99 -6.93 -13.69
CA PHE A 121 3.24 -7.13 -14.93
C PHE A 121 3.30 -5.93 -15.88
N ILE A 122 4.11 -4.89 -15.63
CA ILE A 122 4.12 -3.70 -16.51
C ILE A 122 4.29 -4.05 -18.02
N PRO A 123 5.21 -4.95 -18.42
CA PRO A 123 5.32 -5.35 -19.83
C PRO A 123 4.03 -5.96 -20.38
N ASP A 124 3.37 -6.83 -19.61
CA ASP A 124 2.09 -7.42 -19.94
C ASP A 124 0.97 -6.38 -20.03
N LEU A 125 0.94 -5.44 -19.09
CA LEU A 125 -0.04 -4.36 -19.05
C LEU A 125 0.10 -3.41 -20.25
N VAL A 126 1.33 -3.17 -20.71
CA VAL A 126 1.60 -2.44 -21.96
C VAL A 126 1.09 -3.23 -23.16
N SER A 127 1.37 -4.53 -23.22
CA SER A 127 0.88 -5.42 -24.28
C SER A 127 -0.66 -5.44 -24.37
N CYS A 128 -1.38 -5.41 -23.24
CA CYS A 128 -2.84 -5.27 -23.25
C CYS A 128 -3.31 -3.99 -23.96
N VAL A 129 -2.62 -2.88 -23.72
CA VAL A 129 -2.94 -1.59 -24.35
C VAL A 129 -2.65 -1.68 -25.84
N ASP A 130 -1.52 -2.29 -26.20
CA ASP A 130 -1.12 -2.42 -27.59
C ASP A 130 -2.10 -3.25 -28.41
N GLU A 131 -2.50 -4.41 -27.90
CA GLU A 131 -3.51 -5.27 -28.50
C GLU A 131 -4.88 -4.58 -28.58
N GLY A 132 -5.23 -3.78 -27.56
CA GLY A 132 -6.43 -2.95 -27.54
C GLY A 132 -6.44 -1.93 -28.68
N LEU A 133 -5.31 -1.27 -28.92
CA LEU A 133 -5.13 -0.28 -29.97
C LEU A 133 -5.03 -0.91 -31.38
N ASP A 134 -4.42 -2.09 -31.51
CA ASP A 134 -4.20 -2.77 -32.80
C ASP A 134 -5.46 -3.34 -33.43
N ARG A 135 -6.53 -3.45 -32.65
CA ARG A 135 -7.89 -3.76 -33.13
C ARG A 135 -8.50 -2.65 -33.98
N HIS A 136 -7.86 -1.48 -34.03
CA HIS A 136 -8.39 -0.28 -34.65
C HIS A 136 -7.39 0.31 -35.65
N SER A 137 -7.72 0.28 -36.93
CA SER A 137 -6.91 0.91 -37.97
C SER A 137 -6.88 2.43 -37.84
N PRO A 138 -5.82 3.11 -38.32
CA PRO A 138 -5.83 4.57 -38.51
C PRO A 138 -7.06 5.04 -39.31
N GLY A 139 -7.63 6.17 -38.91
CA GLY A 139 -8.88 6.74 -39.42
C GLY A 139 -10.16 6.23 -38.74
N SER A 140 -10.09 5.12 -37.99
CA SER A 140 -11.26 4.59 -37.29
C SER A 140 -11.67 5.49 -36.11
N THR A 141 -12.98 5.60 -35.90
CA THR A 141 -13.57 6.32 -34.77
C THR A 141 -14.08 5.32 -33.75
N VAL A 142 -13.60 5.41 -32.51
CA VAL A 142 -13.86 4.46 -31.45
C VAL A 142 -14.50 5.12 -30.23
N SER A 143 -15.36 4.38 -29.55
CA SER A 143 -15.89 4.74 -28.24
C SER A 143 -14.79 4.60 -27.20
N VAL A 144 -14.46 5.69 -26.50
CA VAL A 144 -13.40 5.68 -25.47
C VAL A 144 -13.78 4.71 -24.36
N MET A 145 -15.05 4.69 -23.95
CA MET A 145 -15.52 3.76 -22.94
C MET A 145 -15.34 2.30 -23.36
N ASP A 146 -15.62 1.95 -24.61
CA ASP A 146 -15.49 0.55 -25.05
C ASP A 146 -14.01 0.13 -25.17
N LEU A 147 -13.15 1.03 -25.66
CA LEU A 147 -11.69 0.84 -25.68
C LEU A 147 -11.13 0.63 -24.27
N CYS A 148 -11.39 1.56 -23.36
CA CYS A 148 -10.91 1.49 -21.97
C CYS A 148 -11.44 0.26 -21.24
N THR A 149 -12.72 -0.11 -21.45
CA THR A 149 -13.30 -1.30 -20.80
C THR A 149 -12.58 -2.58 -21.20
N ARG A 150 -12.24 -2.73 -22.48
CA ARG A 150 -11.57 -3.94 -22.98
C ARG A 150 -10.10 -4.00 -22.57
N ILE A 151 -9.38 -2.87 -22.62
CA ILE A 151 -8.00 -2.77 -22.11
C ILE A 151 -7.96 -3.09 -20.61
N SER A 152 -8.81 -2.45 -19.79
CA SER A 152 -8.81 -2.69 -18.35
C SER A 152 -9.17 -4.14 -18.01
N PHE A 153 -10.13 -4.74 -18.73
CA PHE A 153 -10.47 -6.15 -18.55
C PHE A 153 -9.30 -7.08 -18.84
N ASP A 154 -8.57 -6.85 -19.94
CA ASP A 154 -7.41 -7.68 -20.28
C ASP A 154 -6.26 -7.50 -19.28
N GLN A 155 -5.98 -6.26 -18.88
CA GLN A 155 -5.00 -5.96 -17.83
C GLN A 155 -5.31 -6.70 -16.53
N TYR A 156 -6.57 -6.64 -16.08
CA TYR A 156 -6.98 -7.40 -14.90
C TYR A 156 -6.86 -8.90 -15.11
N SER A 157 -7.15 -9.42 -16.30
CA SER A 157 -7.03 -10.84 -16.61
C SER A 157 -5.59 -11.36 -16.46
N ARG A 158 -4.61 -10.59 -16.95
CA ARG A 158 -3.18 -10.91 -16.79
C ARG A 158 -2.73 -10.83 -15.34
N LEU A 159 -3.16 -9.81 -14.60
CA LEU A 159 -2.89 -9.75 -13.15
C LEU A 159 -3.55 -10.90 -12.39
N LEU A 160 -4.73 -11.33 -12.84
CA LEU A 160 -5.54 -12.34 -12.19
C LEU A 160 -4.93 -13.73 -12.26
N CYS A 161 -4.57 -14.17 -13.47
CA CYS A 161 -4.14 -15.53 -13.74
C CYS A 161 -2.99 -15.63 -14.77
N GLY A 162 -2.38 -14.50 -15.14
CA GLY A 162 -1.24 -14.44 -16.05
C GLY A 162 -1.58 -14.66 -17.53
N GLU A 163 -2.87 -14.73 -17.89
CA GLU A 163 -3.33 -15.00 -19.25
C GLU A 163 -4.47 -14.06 -19.64
N SER A 164 -4.65 -13.85 -20.95
CA SER A 164 -5.80 -13.09 -21.47
C SER A 164 -7.09 -13.90 -21.33
N LEU A 165 -8.14 -13.24 -20.85
CA LEU A 165 -9.50 -13.79 -20.78
C LEU A 165 -10.43 -13.14 -21.81
N ASP A 166 -9.90 -12.49 -22.86
CA ASP A 166 -10.67 -11.72 -23.83
C ASP A 166 -11.84 -12.52 -24.46
N ALA A 167 -11.70 -13.83 -24.61
CA ALA A 167 -12.76 -14.73 -25.08
C ALA A 167 -14.04 -14.68 -24.21
N TYR A 168 -13.92 -14.31 -22.93
CA TYR A 168 -15.03 -14.18 -21.99
C TYR A 168 -15.47 -12.74 -21.76
N PHE A 169 -14.86 -11.75 -22.44
CA PHE A 169 -15.08 -10.33 -22.21
C PHE A 169 -16.57 -9.95 -22.21
N ASP A 170 -17.30 -10.29 -23.29
CA ASP A 170 -18.71 -9.92 -23.43
C ASP A 170 -19.59 -10.53 -22.33
N THR A 171 -19.30 -11.77 -21.95
CA THR A 171 -20.00 -12.50 -20.89
C THR A 171 -19.73 -11.85 -19.54
N ALA A 172 -18.47 -11.63 -19.20
CA ALA A 172 -18.04 -11.03 -17.94
C ALA A 172 -18.56 -9.59 -17.78
N ASN A 173 -18.41 -8.75 -18.82
CA ASN A 173 -18.85 -7.35 -18.79
C ASN A 173 -20.37 -7.23 -18.64
N ARG A 174 -21.15 -8.00 -19.41
CA ARG A 174 -22.63 -7.98 -19.29
C ARG A 174 -23.08 -8.45 -17.93
N TYR A 175 -22.45 -9.48 -17.37
CA TYR A 175 -22.78 -9.98 -16.04
C TYR A 175 -22.48 -8.93 -14.97
N ALA A 176 -21.29 -8.35 -14.99
CA ALA A 176 -20.87 -7.35 -14.03
C ALA A 176 -21.78 -6.12 -14.03
N VAL A 177 -22.11 -5.60 -15.22
CA VAL A 177 -23.04 -4.47 -15.36
C VAL A 177 -24.44 -4.83 -14.86
N TRP A 178 -24.93 -6.04 -15.13
CA TRP A 178 -26.25 -6.48 -14.66
C TRP A 178 -26.29 -6.60 -13.14
N VAL A 179 -25.32 -7.30 -12.54
CA VAL A 179 -25.20 -7.48 -11.09
C VAL A 179 -25.06 -6.14 -10.37
N MET A 180 -24.23 -5.23 -10.88
CA MET A 180 -24.10 -3.90 -10.29
C MET A 180 -25.38 -3.09 -10.40
N ASN A 181 -26.12 -3.18 -11.51
CA ASN A 181 -27.43 -2.53 -11.64
C ASN A 181 -28.49 -3.09 -10.67
N ILE A 182 -28.40 -4.37 -10.27
CA ILE A 182 -29.21 -4.93 -9.17
C ILE A 182 -28.81 -4.30 -7.83
N GLY A 183 -27.50 -4.20 -7.56
CA GLY A 183 -26.96 -3.58 -6.35
C GLY A 183 -27.44 -2.13 -6.17
N VAL A 184 -27.27 -1.29 -7.21
CA VAL A 184 -27.72 0.11 -7.21
C VAL A 184 -29.23 0.28 -7.47
N LYS A 185 -30.00 -0.82 -7.44
CA LYS A 185 -31.47 -0.86 -7.55
C LYS A 185 -32.04 -0.28 -8.86
N LYS A 186 -31.22 -0.15 -9.91
CA LYS A 186 -31.65 0.19 -11.28
C LYS A 186 -32.39 -0.95 -11.97
N VAL A 187 -31.99 -2.17 -11.67
CA VAL A 187 -32.62 -3.39 -12.18
C VAL A 187 -33.27 -4.13 -11.01
N PRO A 188 -34.56 -4.51 -11.11
CA PRO A 188 -35.23 -5.26 -10.05
C PRO A 188 -34.57 -6.61 -9.76
N GLU A 189 -34.57 -7.04 -8.50
CA GLU A 189 -33.95 -8.31 -8.08
C GLU A 189 -34.61 -9.52 -8.76
N PHE A 190 -35.92 -9.48 -9.08
CA PHE A 190 -36.58 -10.59 -9.79
C PHE A 190 -36.01 -10.86 -11.19
N SER A 191 -35.26 -9.92 -11.78
CA SER A 191 -34.59 -10.10 -13.07
C SER A 191 -33.62 -11.30 -13.08
N VAL A 192 -33.17 -11.74 -11.91
CA VAL A 192 -32.32 -12.94 -11.75
C VAL A 192 -33.02 -14.23 -12.18
N HIS A 193 -34.35 -14.21 -12.29
CA HIS A 193 -35.14 -15.35 -12.76
C HIS A 193 -35.27 -15.40 -14.29
N LEU A 194 -34.91 -14.31 -14.99
CA LEU A 194 -35.01 -14.24 -16.45
C LEU A 194 -34.07 -15.26 -17.12
N PRO A 195 -34.49 -15.92 -18.22
CA PRO A 195 -33.65 -16.89 -18.92
C PRO A 195 -32.30 -16.33 -19.36
N ALA A 196 -32.29 -15.07 -19.81
CA ALA A 196 -31.07 -14.38 -20.22
C ALA A 196 -30.06 -14.26 -19.07
N TYR A 197 -30.51 -13.88 -17.87
CA TYR A 197 -29.65 -13.79 -16.70
C TYR A 197 -29.17 -15.18 -16.23
N LYS A 198 -30.07 -16.17 -16.18
CA LYS A 198 -29.69 -17.55 -15.80
C LYS A 198 -28.64 -18.13 -16.74
N LYS A 199 -28.74 -17.87 -18.05
CA LYS A 199 -27.70 -18.24 -19.02
C LYS A 199 -26.39 -17.53 -18.70
N LEU A 200 -26.42 -16.20 -18.57
CA LEU A 200 -25.25 -15.38 -18.28
C LEU A 200 -24.51 -15.81 -17.00
N ARG A 201 -25.25 -16.06 -15.92
CA ARG A 201 -24.69 -16.55 -14.65
C ARG A 201 -24.04 -17.92 -14.82
N ARG A 202 -24.66 -18.85 -15.56
CA ARG A 202 -24.04 -20.16 -15.85
C ARG A 202 -22.74 -20.00 -16.64
N ASP A 203 -22.73 -19.13 -17.64
CA ASP A 203 -21.55 -18.90 -18.49
C ASP A 203 -20.40 -18.28 -17.69
N VAL A 204 -20.66 -17.34 -16.78
CA VAL A 204 -19.66 -16.78 -15.86
C VAL A 204 -19.15 -17.80 -14.84
N MET A 205 -20.03 -18.64 -14.29
CA MET A 205 -19.60 -19.70 -13.37
C MET A 205 -18.72 -20.73 -14.10
N LYS A 206 -19.05 -21.07 -15.36
CA LYS A 206 -18.22 -21.93 -16.20
C LYS A 206 -16.85 -21.32 -16.46
N MET A 207 -16.80 -20.03 -16.80
CA MET A 207 -15.54 -19.29 -16.95
C MET A 207 -14.68 -19.36 -15.68
N ALA A 208 -15.26 -19.07 -14.51
CA ALA A 208 -14.53 -19.12 -13.25
C ALA A 208 -13.99 -20.53 -12.94
N ASP A 209 -14.77 -21.57 -13.23
CA ASP A 209 -14.35 -22.96 -13.04
C ASP A 209 -13.23 -23.36 -14.01
N GLU A 210 -13.31 -22.93 -15.28
CA GLU A 210 -12.26 -23.15 -16.29
C GLU A 210 -10.95 -22.42 -15.94
N ILE A 211 -11.02 -21.22 -15.34
CA ILE A 211 -9.85 -20.49 -14.85
C ILE A 211 -9.20 -21.24 -13.69
N LEU A 212 -9.98 -21.61 -12.68
CA LEU A 212 -9.46 -22.32 -11.50
C LEU A 212 -8.90 -23.69 -11.87
N THR A 213 -9.56 -24.42 -12.77
CA THR A 213 -9.08 -25.72 -13.26
C THR A 213 -7.76 -25.58 -14.02
N ARG A 214 -7.60 -24.54 -14.85
CA ARG A 214 -6.33 -24.27 -15.52
C ARG A 214 -5.22 -23.93 -14.53
N TYR A 215 -5.54 -23.12 -13.53
CA TYR A 215 -4.62 -22.76 -12.46
C TYR A 215 -4.17 -23.99 -11.65
N GLU A 216 -5.08 -24.88 -11.26
CA GLU A 216 -4.78 -26.11 -10.50
C GLU A 216 -3.91 -27.10 -11.27
N ASN A 217 -4.04 -27.13 -12.61
CA ASN A 217 -3.25 -28.00 -13.47
C ASN A 217 -1.94 -27.35 -13.95
N ARG A 218 -1.62 -26.16 -13.45
CA ARG A 218 -0.43 -25.42 -13.86
C ARG A 218 0.84 -26.03 -13.24
N PRO A 219 1.94 -26.18 -13.99
CA PRO A 219 3.21 -26.60 -13.44
C PRO A 219 3.70 -25.63 -12.36
N ALA A 220 4.35 -26.12 -11.30
CA ALA A 220 4.90 -25.27 -10.25
C ALA A 220 6.03 -24.33 -10.74
N ASP A 221 6.78 -24.75 -11.76
CA ASP A 221 7.80 -23.94 -12.44
C ASP A 221 7.28 -23.47 -13.80
N HIS A 222 6.40 -22.47 -13.75
CA HIS A 222 5.70 -21.94 -14.92
C HIS A 222 6.31 -20.65 -15.48
N GLY A 223 7.38 -20.15 -14.87
CA GLY A 223 8.09 -18.93 -15.29
C GLY A 223 7.30 -17.61 -15.25
N MET A 224 5.98 -17.61 -15.05
CA MET A 224 5.22 -16.34 -14.95
C MET A 224 5.28 -15.70 -13.55
N PRO A 225 5.10 -14.37 -13.46
CA PRO A 225 5.07 -13.65 -12.19
C PRO A 225 3.92 -14.07 -11.28
N TYR A 226 4.04 -13.72 -10.00
CA TYR A 226 3.08 -14.03 -8.94
C TYR A 226 1.74 -13.28 -9.16
N THR A 227 0.65 -14.02 -9.35
CA THR A 227 -0.67 -13.48 -9.71
C THR A 227 -1.58 -13.21 -8.51
N ILE A 228 -2.70 -12.52 -8.74
CA ILE A 228 -3.77 -12.38 -7.74
C ILE A 228 -4.27 -13.76 -7.30
N LEU A 229 -4.41 -14.71 -8.23
CA LEU A 229 -4.87 -16.05 -7.88
C LEU A 229 -3.87 -16.81 -7.02
N ASP A 230 -2.55 -16.64 -7.25
CA ASP A 230 -1.51 -17.17 -6.36
C ASP A 230 -1.64 -16.62 -4.94
N ALA A 231 -1.84 -15.30 -4.82
CA ALA A 231 -2.07 -14.65 -3.54
C ALA A 231 -3.32 -15.17 -2.82
N LEU A 232 -4.42 -15.38 -3.55
CA LEU A 232 -5.68 -15.83 -2.97
C LEU A 232 -5.67 -17.32 -2.59
N VAL A 233 -5.05 -18.18 -3.41
CA VAL A 233 -4.94 -19.62 -3.13
C VAL A 233 -3.97 -19.89 -1.99
N SER A 234 -2.91 -19.09 -1.87
CA SER A 234 -1.97 -19.17 -0.75
C SER A 234 -2.55 -18.66 0.56
N ALA A 235 -3.69 -17.96 0.51
CA ALA A 235 -4.23 -17.29 1.67
C ALA A 235 -5.09 -18.21 2.55
N THR A 236 -4.97 -18.03 3.87
CA THR A 236 -5.71 -18.78 4.88
C THR A 236 -6.69 -17.90 5.66
N ASP A 237 -7.76 -18.52 6.16
CA ASP A 237 -8.70 -17.87 7.08
C ASP A 237 -8.11 -17.69 8.48
N ASP A 238 -8.91 -17.15 9.40
CA ASP A 238 -8.46 -16.85 10.77
C ASP A 238 -8.10 -18.13 11.57
N ASP A 239 -8.61 -19.30 11.16
CA ASP A 239 -8.32 -20.62 11.75
C ASP A 239 -7.17 -21.35 11.03
N GLY A 240 -6.56 -20.74 10.02
CA GLY A 240 -5.47 -21.32 9.24
C GLY A 240 -5.92 -22.27 8.12
N ASN A 241 -7.22 -22.35 7.83
CA ASN A 241 -7.73 -23.17 6.73
C ASN A 241 -7.60 -22.43 5.39
N PRO A 242 -7.33 -23.15 4.28
CA PRO A 242 -7.36 -22.57 2.95
C PRO A 242 -8.74 -22.03 2.59
N LEU A 243 -8.77 -21.00 1.75
CA LEU A 243 -10.00 -20.45 1.20
C LEU A 243 -10.81 -21.53 0.44
N PRO A 244 -12.12 -21.70 0.74
CA PRO A 244 -12.97 -22.59 -0.03
C PRO A 244 -13.06 -22.16 -1.50
N ARG A 245 -13.10 -23.14 -2.43
CA ARG A 245 -13.21 -22.87 -3.88
C ARG A 245 -14.33 -21.88 -4.23
N LYS A 246 -15.49 -21.98 -3.58
CA LYS A 246 -16.62 -21.06 -3.78
C LYS A 246 -16.28 -19.59 -3.48
N ASP A 247 -15.38 -19.35 -2.52
CA ASP A 247 -15.00 -18.01 -2.07
C ASP A 247 -13.86 -17.45 -2.94
N LEU A 248 -13.01 -18.32 -3.50
CA LEU A 248 -12.11 -17.98 -4.61
C LEU A 248 -12.90 -17.53 -5.84
N VAL A 249 -13.90 -18.33 -6.27
CA VAL A 249 -14.81 -17.98 -7.38
C VAL A 249 -15.51 -16.64 -7.12
N ALA A 250 -15.93 -16.40 -5.88
CA ALA A 250 -16.58 -15.15 -5.51
C ALA A 250 -15.63 -13.95 -5.64
N THR A 251 -14.40 -14.09 -5.18
CA THR A 251 -13.38 -13.03 -5.23
C THR A 251 -12.94 -12.74 -6.67
N LEU A 252 -12.78 -13.77 -7.51
CA LEU A 252 -12.52 -13.63 -8.95
C LEU A 252 -13.61 -12.78 -9.63
N GLN A 253 -14.88 -13.13 -9.41
CA GLN A 253 -16.02 -12.40 -9.98
C GLN A 253 -16.06 -10.94 -9.50
N TYR A 254 -15.80 -10.72 -8.21
CA TYR A 254 -15.83 -9.37 -7.65
C TYR A 254 -14.74 -8.47 -8.24
N GLY A 255 -13.53 -8.98 -8.42
CA GLY A 255 -12.46 -8.20 -9.03
C GLY A 255 -12.73 -7.86 -10.50
N ILE A 256 -13.32 -8.79 -11.27
CA ILE A 256 -13.81 -8.50 -12.64
C ILE A 256 -14.83 -7.34 -12.61
N ILE A 257 -15.79 -7.38 -11.68
CA ILE A 257 -16.77 -6.29 -11.50
C ILE A 257 -16.07 -4.98 -11.17
N GLY A 258 -15.09 -4.99 -10.27
CA GLY A 258 -14.27 -3.83 -9.92
C GLY A 258 -13.60 -3.21 -11.15
N THR A 259 -13.00 -4.03 -11.99
CA THR A 259 -12.28 -3.58 -13.20
C THR A 259 -13.23 -2.96 -14.24
N VAL A 260 -14.30 -3.67 -14.62
CA VAL A 260 -15.18 -3.24 -15.74
C VAL A 260 -16.15 -2.12 -15.35
N VAL A 261 -16.33 -1.86 -14.05
CA VAL A 261 -17.26 -0.84 -13.55
C VAL A 261 -16.56 0.37 -12.93
N TYR A 262 -15.28 0.27 -12.55
CA TYR A 262 -14.55 1.39 -11.93
C TYR A 262 -13.36 1.86 -12.76
N MET A 263 -12.34 1.01 -12.93
CA MET A 263 -11.04 1.42 -13.50
C MET A 263 -11.15 2.03 -14.91
N ASN A 264 -11.97 1.44 -15.78
CA ASN A 264 -12.16 1.93 -17.15
C ASN A 264 -12.64 3.40 -17.23
N ARG A 265 -13.43 3.85 -16.26
CA ARG A 265 -13.96 5.22 -16.19
C ARG A 265 -12.87 6.20 -15.83
N THR A 266 -11.97 5.84 -14.91
CA THR A 266 -10.83 6.68 -14.53
C THR A 266 -9.95 6.96 -15.75
N VAL A 267 -9.62 5.93 -16.53
CA VAL A 267 -8.87 6.08 -17.79
C VAL A 267 -9.63 7.01 -18.76
N ALA A 268 -10.93 6.78 -18.95
CA ALA A 268 -11.73 7.58 -19.88
C ALA A 268 -11.88 9.05 -19.45
N PHE A 269 -12.05 9.34 -18.16
CA PHE A 269 -12.11 10.69 -17.62
C PHE A 269 -10.77 11.41 -17.77
N LEU A 270 -9.65 10.76 -17.41
CA LEU A 270 -8.33 11.36 -17.56
C LEU A 270 -8.02 11.66 -19.03
N LEU A 271 -8.34 10.75 -19.95
CA LEU A 271 -8.17 11.00 -21.38
C LEU A 271 -9.03 12.18 -21.85
N HIS A 272 -10.26 12.31 -21.36
CA HIS A 272 -11.11 13.45 -21.65
C HIS A 272 -10.51 14.77 -21.15
N ASP A 273 -10.04 14.80 -19.89
CA ASP A 273 -9.52 16.01 -19.27
C ASP A 273 -8.26 16.49 -20.00
N LEU A 274 -7.35 15.57 -20.35
CA LEU A 274 -6.17 15.91 -21.14
C LEU A 274 -6.55 16.43 -22.53
N LEU A 275 -7.43 15.74 -23.27
CA LEU A 275 -7.86 16.17 -24.60
C LEU A 275 -8.63 17.50 -24.62
N SER A 276 -9.23 17.87 -23.50
CA SER A 276 -9.93 19.15 -23.34
C SER A 276 -9.01 20.28 -22.90
N ASN A 277 -7.75 19.98 -22.55
CA ASN A 277 -6.74 20.93 -22.12
C ASN A 277 -5.40 20.70 -22.84
N PRO A 278 -5.24 21.20 -24.08
CA PRO A 278 -4.08 20.92 -24.94
C PRO A 278 -2.72 21.20 -24.29
N ASP A 279 -2.59 22.30 -23.54
CA ASP A 279 -1.32 22.64 -22.87
C ASP A 279 -0.92 21.59 -21.81
N HIS A 280 -1.89 21.00 -21.12
CA HIS A 280 -1.65 19.90 -20.18
C HIS A 280 -1.37 18.59 -20.92
N TYR A 281 -2.07 18.32 -22.02
CA TYR A 281 -1.83 17.15 -22.86
C TYR A 281 -0.41 17.14 -23.43
N GLU A 282 0.08 18.26 -23.96
CA GLU A 282 1.43 18.34 -24.52
C GLU A 282 2.52 18.12 -23.46
N ARG A 283 2.39 18.71 -22.26
CA ARG A 283 3.33 18.44 -21.15
C ARG A 283 3.35 16.97 -20.74
N VAL A 284 2.19 16.35 -20.64
CA VAL A 284 2.09 14.91 -20.34
C VAL A 284 2.69 14.08 -21.46
N ARG A 285 2.44 14.45 -22.73
CA ARG A 285 2.98 13.76 -23.90
C ARG A 285 4.50 13.79 -23.91
N GLU A 286 5.11 14.94 -23.66
CA GLU A 286 6.57 15.09 -23.58
C GLU A 286 7.18 14.25 -22.45
N GLU A 287 6.59 14.29 -21.25
CA GLU A 287 7.03 13.49 -20.09
C GLU A 287 6.92 11.97 -20.38
N VAL A 288 5.81 11.56 -21.00
CA VAL A 288 5.59 10.17 -21.41
C VAL A 288 6.58 9.74 -22.49
N ASP A 289 6.78 10.53 -23.55
CA ASP A 289 7.71 10.19 -24.63
C ASP A 289 9.15 10.06 -24.10
N GLY A 290 9.56 10.91 -23.13
CA GLY A 290 10.85 10.80 -22.46
C GLY A 290 11.01 9.51 -21.67
N ALA A 291 9.98 9.08 -20.93
CA ALA A 291 10.02 7.84 -20.16
C ALA A 291 10.03 6.56 -21.02
N TYR A 292 9.58 6.64 -22.28
CA TYR A 292 9.64 5.53 -23.23
C TYR A 292 10.89 5.57 -24.14
N ALA A 293 11.78 6.56 -23.96
CA ALA A 293 12.92 6.77 -24.87
C ALA A 293 13.92 5.60 -24.85
N ASP A 294 14.11 4.96 -23.70
CA ASP A 294 15.05 3.86 -23.49
C ASP A 294 14.36 2.47 -23.47
N GLY A 295 13.06 2.40 -23.83
CA GLY A 295 12.29 1.16 -23.86
C GLY A 295 10.96 1.25 -23.10
N LEU A 296 10.52 0.13 -22.53
CA LEU A 296 9.31 0.12 -21.69
C LEU A 296 9.63 0.73 -20.32
N PRO A 297 8.80 1.66 -19.81
CA PRO A 297 9.00 2.24 -18.50
C PRO A 297 8.78 1.17 -17.42
N ASP A 298 9.54 1.25 -16.35
CA ASP A 298 9.36 0.42 -15.17
C ASP A 298 8.44 1.10 -14.13
N SER A 299 8.37 0.51 -12.93
CA SER A 299 7.50 1.03 -11.87
C SER A 299 7.98 2.34 -11.24
N LEU A 300 9.26 2.69 -11.39
CA LEU A 300 9.86 3.94 -10.95
C LEU A 300 9.65 5.02 -12.00
N ASP A 301 9.84 4.71 -13.28
CA ASP A 301 9.54 5.62 -14.39
C ASP A 301 8.10 6.11 -14.32
N LEU A 302 7.14 5.20 -14.15
CA LEU A 302 5.72 5.53 -14.00
C LEU A 302 5.42 6.40 -12.78
N ARG A 303 6.21 6.29 -11.70
CA ARG A 303 6.10 7.19 -10.53
C ARG A 303 6.73 8.54 -10.81
N GLY A 304 7.84 8.55 -11.55
CA GLY A 304 8.60 9.72 -11.94
C GLY A 304 7.87 10.64 -12.92
N MET A 305 6.83 10.14 -13.62
CA MET A 305 5.92 10.93 -14.46
C MET A 305 5.04 11.87 -13.60
N SER A 306 5.65 12.85 -12.94
CA SER A 306 5.00 13.73 -11.96
C SER A 306 3.82 14.51 -12.55
N THR A 307 3.90 14.88 -13.84
CA THR A 307 2.86 15.63 -14.55
C THR A 307 1.65 14.74 -14.83
N LEU A 308 1.86 13.53 -15.34
CA LEU A 308 0.79 12.55 -15.55
C LEU A 308 0.15 12.12 -14.23
N ASN A 309 0.95 11.88 -13.18
CA ASN A 309 0.45 11.53 -11.86
C ASN A 309 -0.39 12.66 -11.25
N ALA A 310 0.01 13.91 -11.44
CA ALA A 310 -0.76 15.07 -11.01
C ALA A 310 -2.07 15.21 -11.79
N ALA A 311 -2.05 14.99 -13.11
CA ALA A 311 -3.25 14.99 -13.95
C ALA A 311 -4.23 13.88 -13.56
N LEU A 312 -3.73 12.67 -13.23
CA LEU A 312 -4.54 11.58 -12.73
C LEU A 312 -5.24 11.94 -11.42
N LYS A 313 -4.50 12.52 -10.45
CA LYS A 313 -5.08 12.94 -9.17
C LYS A 313 -6.16 14.00 -9.35
N GLU A 314 -5.90 15.00 -10.20
CA GLU A 314 -6.86 16.06 -10.48
C GLU A 314 -8.10 15.55 -11.22
N SER A 315 -7.92 14.63 -12.17
CA SER A 315 -9.04 13.97 -12.86
C SER A 315 -9.90 13.15 -11.88
N MET A 316 -9.28 12.42 -10.95
CA MET A 316 -10.03 11.68 -9.92
C MET A 316 -10.72 12.59 -8.89
N ARG A 317 -10.22 13.81 -8.67
CA ARG A 317 -10.88 14.84 -7.86
C ARG A 317 -12.13 15.38 -8.56
N LEU A 318 -12.04 15.68 -9.85
CA LEU A 318 -13.17 16.22 -10.62
C LEU A 318 -14.20 15.14 -10.99
N HIS A 319 -13.75 13.91 -11.19
CA HIS A 319 -14.57 12.81 -11.64
C HIS A 319 -14.45 11.58 -10.72
N PRO A 320 -14.73 11.70 -9.40
CA PRO A 320 -14.74 10.53 -8.54
C PRO A 320 -15.79 9.54 -9.03
N VAL A 321 -15.34 8.33 -9.37
CA VAL A 321 -16.22 7.27 -9.89
C VAL A 321 -17.16 6.74 -8.81
N SER A 322 -16.75 6.81 -7.53
CA SER A 322 -17.60 6.47 -6.40
C SER A 322 -18.25 7.73 -5.82
N LEU A 323 -19.58 7.76 -5.75
CA LEU A 323 -20.33 8.85 -5.14
C LEU A 323 -20.30 8.84 -3.60
N GLY A 324 -19.76 7.78 -3.00
CA GLY A 324 -19.72 7.60 -1.56
C GLY A 324 -19.93 6.15 -1.15
N MET A 325 -19.83 5.90 0.15
CA MET A 325 -19.94 4.56 0.72
C MET A 325 -21.36 4.31 1.25
N PRO A 326 -22.09 3.35 0.67
CA PRO A 326 -23.48 3.09 1.04
C PRO A 326 -23.59 2.14 2.25
N PHE A 327 -24.58 2.40 3.10
CA PHE A 327 -24.96 1.57 4.24
C PHE A 327 -26.48 1.54 4.40
N MET A 328 -26.97 0.56 5.15
CA MET A 328 -28.32 0.51 5.68
C MET A 328 -28.27 0.78 7.17
N VAL A 329 -29.20 1.60 7.64
CA VAL A 329 -29.29 1.95 9.06
C VAL A 329 -30.05 0.85 9.80
N ASP A 330 -29.38 0.11 10.68
CA ASP A 330 -29.97 -0.96 11.49
C ASP A 330 -30.51 -0.43 12.82
N GLU A 331 -29.90 0.63 13.35
CA GLU A 331 -30.31 1.37 14.55
C GLU A 331 -30.30 2.88 14.28
N PRO A 332 -31.31 3.63 14.75
CA PRO A 332 -31.35 5.07 14.54
C PRO A 332 -30.18 5.76 15.24
N PHE A 333 -29.61 6.78 14.60
CA PHE A 333 -28.52 7.56 15.16
C PHE A 333 -28.67 9.05 14.81
N GLU A 334 -27.99 9.90 15.56
CA GLU A 334 -27.93 11.34 15.28
C GLU A 334 -26.66 11.67 14.48
N PHE A 335 -26.81 12.54 13.48
CA PHE A 335 -25.71 13.09 12.71
C PHE A 335 -25.97 14.57 12.42
N ASN A 336 -25.07 15.44 12.86
CA ASN A 336 -25.19 16.91 12.72
C ASN A 336 -26.55 17.47 13.15
N GLY A 337 -27.09 17.00 14.28
CA GLY A 337 -28.38 17.48 14.81
C GLY A 337 -29.62 16.91 14.13
N HIS A 338 -29.47 15.91 13.25
CA HIS A 338 -30.57 15.23 12.59
C HIS A 338 -30.60 13.73 12.92
N THR A 339 -31.80 13.19 13.12
CA THR A 339 -32.00 11.76 13.38
C THR A 339 -32.13 11.03 12.06
N VAL A 340 -31.21 10.08 11.81
CA VAL A 340 -31.29 9.15 10.69
C VAL A 340 -32.03 7.89 11.18
N PRO A 341 -33.24 7.61 10.68
CA PRO A 341 -34.04 6.50 11.17
C PRO A 341 -33.58 5.15 10.63
N LYS A 342 -33.89 4.09 11.39
CA LYS A 342 -33.72 2.69 10.98
C LYS A 342 -34.40 2.39 9.64
N GLY A 343 -33.76 1.55 8.84
CA GLY A 343 -34.26 1.08 7.55
C GLY A 343 -34.03 2.03 6.37
N GLN A 344 -33.37 3.18 6.59
CA GLN A 344 -32.97 4.06 5.50
C GLN A 344 -31.63 3.64 4.89
N PHE A 345 -31.51 3.84 3.56
CA PHE A 345 -30.23 3.81 2.88
C PHE A 345 -29.50 5.12 3.17
N CYS A 346 -28.26 5.03 3.64
CA CYS A 346 -27.41 6.20 3.83
C CYS A 346 -26.11 6.08 3.03
N VAL A 347 -25.54 7.22 2.64
CA VAL A 347 -24.31 7.28 1.84
C VAL A 347 -23.36 8.28 2.47
N TYR A 348 -22.17 7.82 2.87
CA TYR A 348 -21.08 8.71 3.28
C TYR A 348 -20.32 9.20 2.06
N SER A 349 -20.41 10.48 1.74
CA SER A 349 -19.85 11.07 0.54
C SER A 349 -18.83 12.16 0.85
N GLY A 350 -17.57 11.89 0.49
CA GLY A 350 -16.52 12.91 0.48
C GLY A 350 -16.52 13.78 -0.78
N VAL A 351 -17.45 13.56 -1.72
CA VAL A 351 -17.47 14.24 -3.02
C VAL A 351 -17.53 15.78 -2.87
N PRO A 352 -18.35 16.37 -1.99
CA PRO A 352 -18.37 17.83 -1.85
C PRO A 352 -17.02 18.44 -1.46
N ASN A 353 -16.15 17.71 -0.76
CA ASN A 353 -14.82 18.18 -0.38
C ASN A 353 -13.97 18.45 -1.62
N HIS A 354 -14.15 17.66 -2.67
CA HIS A 354 -13.43 17.82 -3.93
C HIS A 354 -13.82 19.11 -4.64
N PHE A 355 -15.01 19.65 -4.36
CA PHE A 355 -15.53 20.87 -4.99
C PHE A 355 -15.59 22.08 -4.04
N SER A 356 -15.08 21.97 -2.82
CA SER A 356 -15.06 23.09 -1.88
C SER A 356 -13.92 24.05 -2.21
N ALA A 357 -14.25 25.34 -2.33
CA ALA A 357 -13.29 26.42 -2.50
C ALA A 357 -12.32 26.56 -1.31
N ASP A 358 -12.70 26.04 -0.13
CA ASP A 358 -11.83 26.03 1.06
C ASP A 358 -10.63 25.10 0.89
N PHE A 359 -10.80 24.01 0.13
CA PHE A 359 -9.72 23.07 -0.17
C PHE A 359 -9.05 23.37 -1.51
N TYR A 360 -9.85 23.75 -2.51
CA TYR A 360 -9.42 23.88 -3.90
C TYR A 360 -9.91 25.20 -4.49
N PRO A 361 -9.05 26.24 -4.61
CA PRO A 361 -9.39 27.45 -5.35
C PRO A 361 -9.79 27.11 -6.79
N GLU A 362 -10.85 27.78 -7.28
CA GLU A 362 -11.49 27.48 -8.57
C GLU A 362 -11.80 25.97 -8.73
N PRO A 363 -12.63 25.38 -7.85
CA PRO A 363 -12.72 23.93 -7.68
C PRO A 363 -13.21 23.18 -8.92
N HIS A 364 -13.90 23.85 -9.85
CA HIS A 364 -14.40 23.23 -11.09
C HIS A 364 -13.39 23.25 -12.24
N ARG A 365 -12.26 23.95 -12.09
CA ARG A 365 -11.21 24.03 -13.12
C ARG A 365 -10.27 22.84 -13.00
N PHE A 366 -10.01 22.16 -14.12
CA PHE A 366 -8.95 21.17 -14.23
C PHE A 366 -7.60 21.87 -14.16
N ASP A 367 -6.88 21.61 -13.08
CA ASP A 367 -5.56 22.18 -12.82
C ASP A 367 -4.66 21.14 -12.13
N PRO A 368 -3.95 20.29 -12.90
CA PRO A 368 -3.02 19.29 -12.37
C PRO A 368 -1.96 19.85 -11.43
N ASP A 369 -1.50 21.09 -11.64
CA ASP A 369 -0.40 21.64 -10.85
C ASP A 369 -0.80 21.87 -9.38
N ARG A 370 -2.11 21.83 -9.05
CA ARG A 370 -2.61 21.81 -7.66
C ARG A 370 -2.21 20.56 -6.89
N CYS A 371 -1.96 19.46 -7.60
CA CYS A 371 -1.54 18.19 -7.04
C CYS A 371 -0.02 18.05 -6.92
N ARG A 372 0.74 19.10 -7.23
CA ARG A 372 2.22 19.14 -7.18
C ARG A 372 2.73 20.11 -6.12
N ALA A 373 4.00 19.97 -5.77
CA ALA A 373 4.70 20.91 -4.91
C ALA A 373 4.72 22.33 -5.53
N PRO A 374 4.58 23.41 -4.73
CA PRO A 374 4.35 23.41 -3.28
C PRO A 374 2.87 23.33 -2.90
N ARG A 375 1.94 23.39 -3.86
CA ARG A 375 0.48 23.50 -3.60
C ARG A 375 -0.07 22.29 -2.87
N ASN A 376 0.24 21.09 -3.35
CA ASN A 376 -0.07 19.81 -2.68
C ASN A 376 -1.52 19.75 -2.12
N GLU A 377 -2.50 20.37 -2.78
CA GLU A 377 -3.82 20.67 -2.21
C GLU A 377 -4.56 19.39 -1.80
N HIS A 378 -4.36 18.31 -2.56
CA HIS A 378 -4.88 16.98 -2.29
C HIS A 378 -4.39 16.34 -0.98
N LYS A 379 -3.24 16.76 -0.42
CA LYS A 379 -2.70 16.24 0.84
C LYS A 379 -3.37 16.85 2.06
N GLN A 380 -4.15 17.92 1.89
CA GLN A 380 -4.90 18.52 2.99
C GLN A 380 -5.83 17.49 3.63
N ARG A 381 -5.94 17.55 4.96
CA ARG A 381 -6.72 16.58 5.73
C ARG A 381 -8.19 16.60 5.29
N ARG A 382 -8.68 15.48 4.77
CA ARG A 382 -10.06 15.25 4.26
C ARG A 382 -10.37 15.87 2.90
N ALA A 383 -9.42 16.57 2.26
CA ALA A 383 -9.65 17.22 0.98
C ALA A 383 -9.77 16.22 -0.18
N TYR A 384 -9.10 15.07 -0.09
CA TYR A 384 -9.00 14.10 -1.18
C TYR A 384 -9.28 12.69 -0.68
N ALA A 385 -10.19 11.99 -1.34
CA ALA A 385 -10.66 10.65 -0.93
C ALA A 385 -11.27 9.83 -2.09
N PRO A 386 -10.62 9.75 -3.27
CA PRO A 386 -11.17 9.06 -4.45
C PRO A 386 -11.35 7.55 -4.25
N TYR A 387 -10.56 6.96 -3.34
CA TYR A 387 -10.57 5.54 -3.00
C TYR A 387 -11.25 5.24 -1.66
N GLY A 388 -12.04 6.18 -1.14
CA GLY A 388 -12.60 6.11 0.22
C GLY A 388 -11.64 6.68 1.27
N TYR A 389 -11.97 6.47 2.55
CA TYR A 389 -11.29 7.11 3.67
C TYR A 389 -11.23 6.19 4.91
N GLY A 390 -10.21 6.37 5.75
CA GLY A 390 -10.05 5.61 7.00
C GLY A 390 -9.73 4.11 6.80
N LYS A 391 -10.28 3.25 7.67
CA LYS A 391 -10.05 1.79 7.65
C LYS A 391 -10.66 1.07 6.43
N ARG A 392 -11.38 1.80 5.59
CA ARG A 392 -12.13 1.29 4.43
C ARG A 392 -11.62 1.83 3.09
N VAL A 393 -10.40 2.36 3.05
CA VAL A 393 -9.72 2.73 1.80
C VAL A 393 -9.61 1.49 0.90
N CYS A 394 -9.84 1.66 -0.40
CA CYS A 394 -9.76 0.60 -1.39
C CYS A 394 -8.37 -0.06 -1.36
N PRO A 395 -8.27 -1.38 -1.13
CA PRO A 395 -6.97 -2.05 -1.10
C PRO A 395 -6.29 -2.09 -2.47
N ALA A 396 -7.08 -2.05 -3.56
CA ALA A 396 -6.58 -2.07 -4.94
C ALA A 396 -6.20 -0.67 -5.49
N GLY A 397 -6.24 0.40 -4.68
CA GLY A 397 -5.98 1.76 -5.16
C GLY A 397 -4.65 1.88 -5.90
N GLY A 398 -3.57 1.35 -5.31
CA GLY A 398 -2.24 1.39 -5.93
C GLY A 398 -2.12 0.57 -7.22
N LEU A 399 -2.82 -0.57 -7.30
CA LEU A 399 -2.89 -1.40 -8.52
C LEU A 399 -3.64 -0.66 -9.64
N VAL A 400 -4.81 -0.08 -9.32
CA VAL A 400 -5.62 0.69 -10.26
C VAL A 400 -4.87 1.90 -10.80
N GLU A 401 -4.12 2.61 -9.95
CA GLU A 401 -3.26 3.72 -10.38
C GLU A 401 -2.20 3.25 -11.38
N THR A 402 -1.45 2.18 -11.08
CA THR A 402 -0.44 1.63 -12.02
C THR A 402 -1.07 1.27 -13.36
N CYS A 403 -2.16 0.51 -13.38
CA CYS A 403 -2.78 0.11 -14.64
C CYS A 403 -3.37 1.31 -15.42
N THR A 404 -3.86 2.34 -14.72
CA THR A 404 -4.33 3.59 -15.34
C THR A 404 -3.19 4.37 -15.96
N LEU A 405 -2.07 4.51 -15.25
CA LEU A 405 -0.86 5.19 -15.75
C LEU A 405 -0.29 4.47 -16.98
N VAL A 406 -0.16 3.14 -16.94
CA VAL A 406 0.26 2.34 -18.10
C VAL A 406 -0.70 2.53 -19.28
N SER A 407 -2.02 2.51 -19.02
CA SER A 407 -3.02 2.69 -20.07
C SER A 407 -2.89 4.04 -20.77
N ILE A 408 -2.85 5.14 -20.01
CA ILE A 408 -2.82 6.49 -20.59
C ILE A 408 -1.47 6.80 -21.22
N SER A 409 -0.35 6.50 -20.53
CA SER A 409 0.98 6.75 -21.08
C SER A 409 1.18 5.99 -22.39
N ARG A 410 0.83 4.70 -22.44
CA ARG A 410 0.98 3.91 -23.67
C ARG A 410 0.05 4.37 -24.80
N ILE A 411 -1.20 4.73 -24.50
CA ILE A 411 -2.12 5.29 -25.50
C ILE A 411 -1.53 6.57 -26.12
N ILE A 412 -1.05 7.50 -25.30
CA ILE A 412 -0.49 8.79 -25.73
C ILE A 412 0.81 8.59 -26.51
N HIS A 413 1.69 7.73 -26.03
CA HIS A 413 2.98 7.46 -26.66
C HIS A 413 2.82 6.85 -28.06
N ARG A 414 1.90 5.89 -28.21
CA ARG A 414 1.82 5.06 -29.42
C ARG A 414 0.93 5.63 -30.52
N ARG A 415 -0.10 6.41 -30.18
CA ARG A 415 -1.09 6.88 -31.16
C ARG A 415 -1.27 8.38 -31.13
N THR A 416 -1.42 8.95 -32.32
CA THR A 416 -2.01 10.28 -32.47
C THR A 416 -3.52 10.12 -32.65
N PHE A 417 -4.30 10.84 -31.86
CA PHE A 417 -5.76 10.78 -31.91
C PHE A 417 -6.35 12.15 -31.62
N GLU A 418 -7.58 12.35 -32.09
CA GLU A 418 -8.35 13.55 -31.81
C GLU A 418 -9.73 13.19 -31.27
N ARG A 419 -10.33 14.13 -30.55
CA ARG A 419 -11.68 13.97 -30.02
C ARG A 419 -12.73 14.16 -31.12
N VAL A 420 -13.76 13.31 -31.11
CA VAL A 420 -14.91 13.40 -32.03
C VAL A 420 -16.23 13.34 -31.24
N PRO A 421 -17.10 14.38 -31.31
CA PRO A 421 -16.88 15.67 -31.96
C PRO A 421 -15.89 16.55 -31.19
N ALA A 422 -15.18 17.42 -31.92
CA ALA A 422 -14.25 18.38 -31.32
C ALA A 422 -15.00 19.37 -30.41
N ASN A 423 -14.38 19.75 -29.30
CA ASN A 423 -14.87 20.76 -28.35
C ASN A 423 -16.27 20.49 -27.74
N ASP A 424 -16.72 19.23 -27.72
CA ASP A 424 -17.97 18.86 -27.06
C ASP A 424 -17.79 18.95 -25.52
N PRO A 425 -18.71 19.51 -24.73
CA PRO A 425 -18.65 19.35 -23.27
C PRO A 425 -18.74 17.87 -22.88
N LEU A 426 -18.07 17.45 -21.80
CA LEU A 426 -18.29 16.10 -21.30
C LEU A 426 -19.72 15.97 -20.83
N ARG A 427 -20.45 15.02 -21.42
CA ARG A 427 -21.66 14.54 -20.79
C ARG A 427 -21.31 13.36 -19.89
N THR A 428 -21.62 13.48 -18.62
CA THR A 428 -21.53 12.37 -17.66
C THR A 428 -22.88 11.68 -17.53
N VAL A 429 -22.87 10.36 -17.39
CA VAL A 429 -24.06 9.56 -17.12
C VAL A 429 -23.83 8.70 -15.88
N LEU A 430 -24.89 8.48 -15.11
CA LEU A 430 -24.87 7.53 -14.00
C LEU A 430 -25.23 6.15 -14.53
N ALA A 431 -24.29 5.25 -14.82
CA ALA A 431 -24.60 3.92 -15.40
C ALA A 431 -23.53 2.84 -15.15
N PRO A 432 -23.63 2.01 -14.09
CA PRO A 432 -24.40 2.25 -12.86
C PRO A 432 -23.77 3.35 -11.98
N LEU A 433 -22.48 3.62 -12.20
CA LEU A 433 -21.69 4.69 -11.58
C LEU A 433 -21.43 5.82 -12.59
N PRO A 434 -21.04 7.02 -12.13
CA PRO A 434 -20.60 8.13 -12.99
C PRO A 434 -19.61 7.65 -14.06
N ALA A 435 -19.90 7.96 -15.31
CA ALA A 435 -19.06 7.61 -16.46
C ALA A 435 -19.19 8.68 -17.55
N PRO A 436 -18.18 8.85 -18.41
CA PRO A 436 -18.36 9.52 -19.70
C PRO A 436 -19.51 8.88 -20.49
N ASP A 437 -20.31 9.71 -21.15
CA ASP A 437 -21.30 9.25 -22.13
C ASP A 437 -20.59 8.51 -23.27
N ARG A 438 -21.20 7.44 -23.78
CA ARG A 438 -20.67 6.62 -24.89
C ARG A 438 -20.49 7.41 -26.20
N LYS A 439 -21.04 8.62 -26.30
CA LYS A 439 -20.79 9.56 -27.39
C LYS A 439 -19.40 10.19 -27.33
N PHE A 440 -18.69 10.11 -26.20
CA PHE A 440 -17.29 10.47 -26.14
C PHE A 440 -16.46 9.47 -26.97
N ARG A 441 -16.04 9.93 -28.15
CA ARG A 441 -15.27 9.15 -29.10
C ARG A 441 -13.96 9.83 -29.43
N ILE A 442 -13.01 9.01 -29.84
CA ILE A 442 -11.74 9.47 -30.42
C ILE A 442 -11.58 8.87 -31.81
N ARG A 443 -10.90 9.59 -32.69
CA ARG A 443 -10.50 9.12 -34.01
C ARG A 443 -8.98 8.95 -34.02
N PHE A 444 -8.52 7.74 -34.31
CA PHE A 444 -7.09 7.49 -34.48
C PHE A 444 -6.64 8.11 -35.79
N ILE A 445 -5.57 8.91 -35.75
CA ILE A 445 -5.03 9.61 -36.91
C ILE A 445 -3.88 8.82 -37.51
N ALA A 446 -2.89 8.47 -36.69
CA ALA A 446 -1.69 7.76 -37.14
C ALA A 446 -1.05 6.98 -35.99
N GLU A 447 -0.25 5.99 -36.38
CA GLU A 447 0.79 5.42 -35.54
C GLU A 447 1.87 6.47 -35.26
N ARG A 448 2.39 6.48 -34.04
CA ARG A 448 3.61 7.23 -33.71
C ARG A 448 4.77 6.23 -33.77
N THR A 449 5.67 6.41 -34.74
CA THR A 449 6.95 5.70 -34.75
C THR A 449 7.75 6.12 -33.52
N GLU A 450 8.47 5.17 -32.90
CA GLU A 450 9.38 5.38 -31.76
C GLU A 450 10.19 6.67 -31.97
N HIS A 451 9.82 7.72 -31.26
CA HIS A 451 10.61 8.94 -31.23
C HIS A 451 11.68 8.70 -30.17
N ALA A 452 12.94 8.57 -30.59
CA ALA A 452 14.06 8.75 -29.70
C ALA A 452 14.00 10.20 -29.19
N ALA A 453 13.35 10.41 -28.05
CA ALA A 453 13.41 11.68 -27.36
C ALA A 453 14.87 11.90 -26.93
N ASP A 454 15.36 13.13 -27.08
CA ASP A 454 16.67 13.51 -26.57
C ASP A 454 16.74 13.18 -25.07
N LYS A 455 17.87 12.56 -24.69
CA LYS A 455 18.15 12.03 -23.35
C LYS A 455 17.71 13.02 -22.27
N THR A 456 16.65 12.66 -21.56
CA THR A 456 16.32 13.33 -20.32
C THR A 456 17.32 12.86 -19.27
N ASP A 457 17.90 13.80 -18.53
CA ASP A 457 18.89 13.52 -17.50
C ASP A 457 18.22 12.79 -16.32
N HIS A 458 18.31 11.46 -16.32
CA HIS A 458 17.75 10.56 -15.30
C HIS A 458 18.25 10.84 -13.88
N SER A 459 19.35 11.60 -13.72
CA SER A 459 19.82 12.05 -12.41
C SER A 459 18.85 13.03 -11.72
N GLN A 460 18.04 13.78 -12.48
CA GLN A 460 17.05 14.69 -11.93
C GLN A 460 15.75 13.96 -11.50
N LEU A 461 15.42 12.83 -12.14
CA LEU A 461 14.24 11.99 -11.82
C LEU A 461 14.41 11.24 -10.49
N ALA A 462 15.61 10.73 -10.21
CA ALA A 462 15.93 10.11 -8.92
C ALA A 462 15.89 11.12 -7.76
N VAL A 463 16.38 12.34 -7.97
CA VAL A 463 16.30 13.44 -7.00
C VAL A 463 14.84 13.87 -6.75
N ASN A 464 14.03 13.95 -7.81
CA ASN A 464 12.61 14.30 -7.69
C ASN A 464 11.77 13.19 -7.03
N ALA A 465 12.11 11.92 -7.23
CA ALA A 465 11.47 10.78 -6.57
C ALA A 465 11.80 10.72 -5.07
N LEU A 466 13.04 11.10 -4.70
CA LEU A 466 13.46 11.31 -3.32
C LEU A 466 12.71 12.50 -2.71
N ASP A 467 12.60 13.64 -3.41
CA ASP A 467 11.85 14.83 -2.98
C ASP A 467 10.34 14.57 -2.79
N GLU A 468 9.69 13.78 -3.66
CA GLU A 468 8.30 13.38 -3.47
C GLU A 468 8.09 12.44 -2.27
N LEU A 469 9.07 11.57 -1.97
CA LEU A 469 9.06 10.74 -0.76
C LEU A 469 9.19 11.61 0.50
N PHE A 470 10.02 12.66 0.49
CA PHE A 470 10.17 13.64 1.58
C PHE A 470 8.90 14.47 1.80
N GLU A 471 8.25 14.94 0.75
CA GLU A 471 7.06 15.79 0.84
C GLU A 471 5.76 15.04 1.15
N SER A 472 5.77 13.70 1.07
CA SER A 472 4.60 12.86 1.33
C SER A 472 4.37 12.54 2.82
N GLY A 473 5.28 12.95 3.71
CA GLY A 473 5.21 12.65 5.14
C GLY A 473 5.42 11.18 5.49
N ARG A 474 5.91 10.36 4.55
CA ARG A 474 6.24 8.94 4.76
C ARG A 474 7.67 8.70 5.26
N LEU A 475 8.49 9.76 5.28
CA LEU A 475 9.78 9.86 5.96
C LEU A 475 9.80 11.24 6.63
N ALA A 476 9.96 11.32 7.95
CA ALA A 476 10.01 12.60 8.64
C ALA A 476 10.94 12.57 9.85
N LYS A 477 12.02 13.37 9.77
CA LYS A 477 12.50 14.31 10.80
C LYS A 477 13.62 15.20 10.24
N PRO A 478 13.77 16.46 10.72
CA PRO A 478 14.84 17.39 10.31
C PRO A 478 16.26 16.83 10.48
N ALA A 479 16.48 15.95 11.47
CA ALA A 479 17.77 15.30 11.74
C ALA A 479 18.29 14.40 10.60
N MET A 480 17.43 14.05 9.65
CA MET A 480 17.75 13.20 8.51
C MET A 480 18.36 13.98 7.34
N ARG A 481 17.90 15.21 7.16
CA ARG A 481 18.38 16.11 6.10
C ARG A 481 19.86 16.46 6.27
N GLU A 482 20.33 16.44 7.51
CA GLU A 482 21.73 16.68 7.88
C GLU A 482 22.64 15.45 7.70
N ARG A 483 22.07 14.24 7.58
CA ARG A 483 22.82 12.97 7.43
C ARG A 483 22.76 12.38 6.02
N LEU A 484 21.79 12.80 5.22
CA LEU A 484 21.63 12.41 3.81
C LEU A 484 22.66 13.05 2.87
N ASP A 485 23.44 14.04 3.34
CA ASP A 485 24.61 14.57 2.60
C ASP A 485 25.69 13.50 2.31
N HIS A 486 25.59 12.32 2.95
CA HIS A 486 26.55 11.22 2.81
C HIS A 486 26.05 10.04 1.98
N VAL A 487 24.81 10.06 1.48
CA VAL A 487 24.29 9.00 0.59
C VAL A 487 24.72 9.29 -0.85
N THR A 488 25.41 8.33 -1.47
CA THR A 488 25.93 8.49 -2.84
C THR A 488 25.21 7.54 -3.78
N ALA A 489 24.63 8.07 -4.86
CA ALA A 489 24.10 7.24 -5.94
C ALA A 489 25.24 6.79 -6.87
N ARG A 490 25.35 5.49 -7.14
CA ARG A 490 26.34 4.93 -8.07
C ARG A 490 25.71 4.04 -9.12
N HIS A 491 26.23 4.16 -10.34
CA HIS A 491 25.87 3.29 -11.45
C HIS A 491 26.93 2.20 -11.62
N HIS A 492 26.48 1.00 -11.96
CA HIS A 492 27.36 -0.11 -12.32
C HIS A 492 26.91 -0.73 -13.64
N GLU A 493 27.87 -1.10 -14.47
CA GLU A 493 27.60 -1.75 -15.76
C GLU A 493 27.45 -3.27 -15.59
N PRO A 494 26.79 -3.97 -16.53
CA PRO A 494 26.71 -5.42 -16.49
C PRO A 494 28.10 -6.08 -16.40
N GLY A 495 28.29 -6.95 -15.42
CA GLY A 495 29.56 -7.62 -15.11
C GLY A 495 30.39 -6.94 -14.01
N ASP A 496 29.98 -5.78 -13.51
CA ASP A 496 30.67 -5.10 -12.41
C ASP A 496 30.38 -5.76 -11.07
N TYR A 497 31.43 -5.97 -10.27
CA TYR A 497 31.28 -6.36 -8.87
C TYR A 497 31.00 -5.11 -8.03
N ILE A 498 29.81 -5.07 -7.44
CA ILE A 498 29.39 -4.04 -6.50
C ILE A 498 30.00 -4.32 -5.13
N LEU A 499 30.04 -5.59 -4.71
CA LEU A 499 30.73 -6.06 -3.51
C LEU A 499 31.50 -7.34 -3.81
N ARG A 500 32.68 -7.53 -3.22
CA ARG A 500 33.39 -8.82 -3.28
C ARG A 500 33.49 -9.47 -1.91
N LYS A 501 33.30 -10.79 -1.88
CA LYS A 501 33.48 -11.62 -0.67
C LYS A 501 34.89 -11.43 -0.11
N GLY A 502 34.99 -11.25 1.21
CA GLY A 502 36.23 -11.04 1.94
C GLY A 502 36.68 -9.58 2.03
N GLU A 503 36.11 -8.66 1.26
CA GLU A 503 36.38 -7.22 1.43
C GLU A 503 35.86 -6.71 2.77
N ARG A 504 36.47 -5.64 3.28
CA ARG A 504 36.00 -4.99 4.50
C ARG A 504 34.63 -4.35 4.25
N ALA A 505 33.69 -4.57 5.17
CA ALA A 505 32.32 -4.08 5.03
C ALA A 505 32.18 -2.67 5.62
N GLU A 506 32.08 -1.68 4.75
CA GLU A 506 32.03 -0.25 5.12
C GLU A 506 30.75 0.47 4.67
N THR A 507 30.06 -0.08 3.67
CA THR A 507 28.88 0.54 3.04
C THR A 507 27.71 -0.42 2.91
N PHE A 508 26.49 0.10 3.05
CA PHE A 508 25.21 -0.58 2.79
C PHE A 508 24.64 -0.10 1.47
N HIS A 509 23.97 -0.99 0.74
CA HIS A 509 23.51 -0.74 -0.62
C HIS A 509 22.01 -1.02 -0.76
N VAL A 510 21.31 -0.11 -1.42
CA VAL A 510 19.91 -0.31 -1.84
C VAL A 510 19.86 -0.28 -3.35
N LEU A 511 19.35 -1.36 -3.95
CA LEU A 511 19.19 -1.47 -5.39
C LEU A 511 17.99 -0.63 -5.83
N ILE A 512 18.24 0.40 -6.62
CA ILE A 512 17.21 1.28 -7.17
C ILE A 512 16.81 0.79 -8.56
N GLU A 513 17.77 0.41 -9.39
CA GLU A 513 17.53 -0.09 -10.75
C GLU A 513 18.47 -1.24 -11.09
N GLY A 514 18.04 -2.09 -12.02
CA GLY A 514 18.79 -3.25 -12.51
C GLY A 514 18.74 -4.47 -11.59
N THR A 515 19.56 -5.47 -11.90
CA THR A 515 19.58 -6.78 -11.24
C THR A 515 20.97 -7.10 -10.74
N VAL A 516 21.05 -7.63 -9.52
CA VAL A 516 22.32 -8.00 -8.88
C VAL A 516 22.29 -9.47 -8.49
N GLU A 517 23.24 -10.25 -8.99
CA GLU A 517 23.43 -11.63 -8.62
C GLU A 517 24.36 -11.76 -7.40
N VAL A 518 23.96 -12.57 -6.42
CA VAL A 518 24.73 -12.80 -5.19
C VAL A 518 25.30 -14.21 -5.21
N THR A 519 26.62 -14.33 -5.09
CA THR A 519 27.30 -15.63 -5.09
C THR A 519 28.15 -15.87 -3.84
N SER A 520 28.12 -17.11 -3.37
CA SER A 520 29.12 -17.66 -2.47
C SER A 520 30.40 -17.85 -3.29
N GLY A 521 31.57 -17.46 -2.77
CA GLY A 521 32.86 -17.37 -3.52
C GLY A 521 33.38 -18.63 -4.25
N SER A 522 32.58 -19.67 -4.42
CA SER A 522 32.77 -20.82 -5.32
C SER A 522 31.78 -20.84 -6.51
N ASP A 523 31.34 -19.67 -7.00
CA ASP A 523 30.30 -19.47 -8.03
C ASP A 523 28.94 -20.13 -7.74
N GLU A 524 28.70 -20.45 -6.47
CA GLU A 524 27.40 -20.96 -6.04
C GLU A 524 26.42 -19.79 -5.90
N HIS A 525 25.39 -19.80 -6.75
CA HIS A 525 24.32 -18.81 -6.75
C HIS A 525 23.53 -18.86 -5.44
N LEU A 526 23.50 -17.73 -4.72
CA LEU A 526 22.79 -17.61 -3.45
C LEU A 526 21.45 -16.90 -3.61
N ALA A 527 21.39 -15.85 -4.43
CA ALA A 527 20.18 -15.08 -4.68
C ALA A 527 20.32 -14.17 -5.92
N THR A 528 19.19 -13.82 -6.51
CA THR A 528 19.06 -12.73 -7.48
C THR A 528 18.30 -11.59 -6.83
N LEU A 529 18.89 -10.40 -6.79
CA LEU A 529 18.32 -9.19 -6.20
C LEU A 529 17.74 -8.31 -7.29
N VAL A 530 16.53 -7.80 -7.03
CA VAL A 530 15.74 -6.94 -7.92
C VAL A 530 15.53 -5.55 -7.28
N PRO A 531 15.11 -4.53 -8.04
CA PRO A 531 14.89 -3.19 -7.51
C PRO A 531 14.04 -3.16 -6.23
N GLY A 532 14.48 -2.40 -5.23
CA GLY A 532 13.93 -2.38 -3.86
C GLY A 532 14.57 -3.39 -2.90
N SER A 533 15.40 -4.32 -3.41
CA SER A 533 16.24 -5.18 -2.59
C SER A 533 17.40 -4.38 -1.98
N TYR A 534 17.91 -4.84 -0.85
CA TYR A 534 19.11 -4.30 -0.23
C TYR A 534 20.16 -5.39 -0.01
N PHE A 535 21.42 -5.00 0.07
CA PHE A 535 22.52 -5.94 0.25
C PHE A 535 23.75 -5.30 0.88
N GLY A 536 24.63 -6.16 1.41
CA GLY A 536 25.83 -5.75 2.12
C GLY A 536 25.63 -5.55 3.63
N GLU A 537 24.42 -5.73 4.15
CA GLU A 537 24.06 -5.67 5.56
C GLU A 537 24.75 -6.75 6.38
N ILE A 538 24.92 -7.95 5.83
CA ILE A 538 25.47 -9.11 6.58
C ILE A 538 26.90 -8.81 7.07
N GLY A 539 27.75 -8.27 6.20
CA GLY A 539 29.12 -7.90 6.57
C GLY A 539 29.19 -6.73 7.54
N LEU A 540 28.20 -5.82 7.49
CA LEU A 540 28.09 -4.71 8.42
C LEU A 540 27.62 -5.18 9.81
N LEU A 541 26.68 -6.11 9.87
CA LEU A 541 26.10 -6.60 11.13
C LEU A 541 26.97 -7.67 11.81
N GLY A 542 27.80 -8.41 11.04
CA GLY A 542 28.69 -9.51 11.47
C GLY A 542 30.17 -9.13 11.72
N GLU A 543 31.11 -9.96 11.26
CA GLU A 543 32.57 -9.87 11.52
C GLU A 543 33.31 -8.75 10.76
N GLY A 544 32.59 -7.83 10.12
CA GLY A 544 33.19 -6.68 9.42
C GLY A 544 33.74 -6.99 8.02
N HIS A 545 33.48 -8.18 7.46
CA HIS A 545 33.87 -8.56 6.10
C HIS A 545 32.66 -8.99 5.27
N ARG A 546 32.70 -8.77 3.95
CA ARG A 546 31.67 -9.18 3.00
C ARG A 546 31.59 -10.69 2.92
N THR A 547 30.39 -11.24 3.05
CA THR A 547 30.16 -12.68 3.11
C THR A 547 29.91 -13.33 1.74
N ALA A 548 29.55 -12.51 0.74
CA ALA A 548 29.22 -12.93 -0.61
C ALA A 548 29.68 -11.89 -1.63
N ASN A 549 29.78 -12.29 -2.89
CA ASN A 549 29.93 -11.38 -4.01
C ASN A 549 28.56 -10.83 -4.40
N CYS A 550 28.51 -9.60 -4.91
CA CYS A 550 27.34 -9.00 -5.52
C CYS A 550 27.73 -8.46 -6.89
N LEU A 551 27.25 -9.10 -7.96
CA LEU A 551 27.59 -8.84 -9.35
C LEU A 551 26.40 -8.19 -10.05
N SER A 552 26.61 -7.05 -10.69
CA SER A 552 25.60 -6.42 -11.55
C SER A 552 25.38 -7.29 -12.79
N THR A 553 24.17 -7.81 -13.02
CA THR A 553 23.85 -8.60 -14.23
C THR A 553 23.20 -7.76 -15.32
N THR A 554 22.62 -6.62 -14.93
CA THR A 554 22.21 -5.55 -15.84
C THR A 554 22.89 -4.25 -15.43
N ARG A 555 22.62 -3.14 -16.14
CA ARG A 555 23.04 -1.82 -15.67
C ARG A 555 22.25 -1.50 -14.41
N THR A 556 22.94 -1.20 -13.30
CA THR A 556 22.30 -0.96 -12.01
C THR A 556 22.54 0.45 -11.50
N LEU A 557 21.54 0.96 -10.76
CA LEU A 557 21.66 2.15 -9.93
C LEU A 557 21.51 1.73 -8.48
N VAL A 558 22.49 2.10 -7.66
CA VAL A 558 22.54 1.72 -6.25
C VAL A 558 22.73 2.95 -5.39
N LEU A 559 21.94 3.06 -4.31
CA LEU A 559 22.23 4.01 -3.24
C LEU A 559 23.22 3.38 -2.27
N GLU A 560 24.36 4.03 -2.12
CA GLU A 560 25.38 3.67 -1.14
C GLU A 560 25.27 4.57 0.09
N MET A 561 25.31 3.96 1.28
CA MET A 561 25.39 4.67 2.56
C MET A 561 26.45 4.06 3.46
N THR A 562 27.03 4.85 4.36
CA THR A 562 28.09 4.38 5.26
C THR A 562 27.54 3.45 6.36
N ARG A 563 28.43 2.66 6.97
CA ARG A 563 28.12 1.83 8.14
C ARG A 563 27.50 2.63 9.30
N GLU A 564 27.99 3.84 9.53
CA GLU A 564 27.53 4.70 10.62
C GLU A 564 26.09 5.19 10.36
N ASP A 565 25.82 5.62 9.13
CA ASP A 565 24.48 6.03 8.69
C ASP A 565 23.50 4.86 8.73
N PHE A 566 23.93 3.69 8.26
CA PHE A 566 23.14 2.46 8.30
C PHE A 566 22.79 2.02 9.73
N LEU A 567 23.75 2.05 10.66
CA LEU A 567 23.47 1.70 12.07
C LEU A 567 22.57 2.72 12.74
N ALA A 568 22.72 4.01 12.43
CA ALA A 568 21.81 5.05 12.91
C ALA A 568 20.38 4.85 12.41
N ILE A 569 20.20 4.39 11.16
CA ILE A 569 18.90 4.06 10.55
C ILE A 569 18.26 2.81 11.18
N VAL A 570 19.06 1.76 11.45
CA VAL A 570 18.56 0.48 11.98
C VAL A 570 18.24 0.54 13.48
N LEU A 571 18.94 1.41 14.23
CA LEU A 571 18.79 1.56 15.68
C LEU A 571 17.79 2.67 16.07
N LYS A 572 17.56 3.66 15.21
CA LYS A 572 16.60 4.76 15.45
C LYS A 572 15.42 4.66 14.47
N ASP A 573 14.26 4.40 15.03
CA ASP A 573 13.02 3.85 14.46
C ASP A 573 12.29 4.66 13.34
N ASP A 574 12.95 5.37 12.43
CA ASP A 574 12.25 6.40 11.61
C ASP A 574 12.46 6.36 10.09
N LEU A 575 12.99 5.29 9.49
CA LEU A 575 13.54 5.39 8.12
C LEU A 575 13.14 4.34 7.07
N VAL A 576 12.46 3.26 7.42
CA VAL A 576 11.97 2.24 6.46
C VAL A 576 10.59 1.75 6.92
N PRO A 577 9.62 1.40 6.04
CA PRO A 577 8.32 0.87 6.47
C PRO A 577 8.48 -0.18 7.58
N GLY A 578 7.65 -0.08 8.62
CA GLY A 578 7.85 -0.74 9.92
C GLY A 578 8.14 -2.24 9.87
N GLU A 579 7.77 -2.94 8.80
CA GLU A 579 8.04 -4.36 8.60
C GLU A 579 9.50 -4.66 8.19
N ILE A 580 10.13 -3.82 7.36
CA ILE A 580 11.53 -4.01 6.92
C ILE A 580 12.48 -3.51 8.01
N ALA A 581 12.19 -2.36 8.64
CA ALA A 581 12.94 -1.89 9.80
C ALA A 581 12.84 -2.89 10.96
N ALA A 582 11.64 -3.41 11.24
CA ALA A 582 11.48 -4.48 12.23
C ALA A 582 12.20 -5.76 11.83
N ALA A 583 12.18 -6.18 10.55
CA ALA A 583 12.92 -7.37 10.11
C ALA A 583 14.44 -7.19 10.19
N LEU A 584 14.97 -6.03 9.78
CA LEU A 584 16.39 -5.68 9.87
C LEU A 584 16.85 -5.54 11.32
N ARG A 585 16.06 -4.87 12.17
CA ARG A 585 16.29 -4.74 13.61
C ARG A 585 16.18 -6.09 14.29
N GLN A 586 15.17 -6.88 13.97
CA GLN A 586 15.01 -8.25 14.48
C GLN A 586 16.21 -9.10 14.08
N ARG A 587 16.69 -9.00 12.84
CA ARG A 587 17.86 -9.76 12.36
C ARG A 587 19.15 -9.27 13.03
N TYR A 588 19.36 -7.96 13.17
CA TYR A 588 20.48 -7.35 13.89
C TYR A 588 20.49 -7.77 15.37
N LEU A 589 19.37 -7.63 16.08
CA LEU A 589 19.24 -8.01 17.48
C LEU A 589 19.39 -9.52 17.63
N THR A 590 18.80 -10.34 16.76
CA THR A 590 18.98 -11.80 16.76
C THR A 590 20.46 -12.18 16.58
N THR A 591 21.19 -11.54 15.66
CA THR A 591 22.63 -11.78 15.45
C THR A 591 23.47 -11.35 16.67
N ARG A 592 23.15 -10.22 17.30
CA ARG A 592 23.87 -9.74 18.50
C ARG A 592 23.57 -10.58 19.74
N VAL A 593 22.31 -10.97 19.94
CA VAL A 593 21.91 -11.90 21.00
C VAL A 593 22.53 -13.28 20.76
N HIS A 594 22.61 -13.77 19.51
CA HIS A 594 23.35 -15.00 19.18
C HIS A 594 24.84 -14.87 19.50
N LYS A 595 25.48 -13.73 19.23
CA LYS A 595 26.89 -13.56 19.62
C LYS A 595 27.08 -13.58 21.14
N ALA A 596 26.18 -12.95 21.89
CA ALA A 596 26.21 -12.92 23.34
C ALA A 596 25.83 -14.27 23.99
N LEU A 597 24.94 -15.03 23.33
CA LEU A 597 24.36 -16.29 23.79
C LEU A 597 24.32 -17.30 22.63
N PRO A 598 25.48 -17.82 22.18
CA PRO A 598 25.61 -18.62 20.96
C PRO A 598 24.94 -20.00 21.01
N ALA A 599 24.52 -20.44 22.19
CA ALA A 599 23.90 -21.74 22.40
C ALA A 599 22.36 -21.74 22.28
N LEU A 600 21.74 -20.57 22.09
CA LEU A 600 20.28 -20.45 21.91
C LEU A 600 19.85 -20.73 20.46
N THR A 601 18.72 -21.42 20.29
CA THR A 601 18.14 -21.69 18.97
C THR A 601 17.58 -20.42 18.32
N SER A 602 17.56 -20.39 16.98
CA SER A 602 17.10 -19.24 16.18
C SER A 602 15.68 -18.77 16.51
N GLU A 603 14.80 -19.67 16.94
CA GLU A 603 13.43 -19.34 17.36
C GLU A 603 13.38 -18.61 18.70
N ARG A 604 14.19 -19.05 19.67
CA ARG A 604 14.27 -18.48 21.02
C ARG A 604 14.97 -17.12 21.02
N LEU A 605 15.99 -16.97 20.18
CA LEU A 605 16.68 -15.70 19.97
C LEU A 605 15.72 -14.60 19.47
N ARG A 606 14.78 -14.95 18.59
CA ARG A 606 13.74 -14.03 18.11
C ARG A 606 12.80 -13.60 19.23
N THR A 607 12.37 -14.54 20.08
CA THR A 607 11.49 -14.25 21.22
C THR A 607 12.18 -13.36 22.26
N LEU A 608 13.45 -13.63 22.58
CA LEU A 608 14.22 -12.82 23.53
C LEU A 608 14.50 -11.41 22.98
N ALA A 609 14.88 -11.30 21.70
CA ALA A 609 15.07 -10.01 21.03
C ALA A 609 13.78 -9.18 20.97
N GLY A 610 12.62 -9.83 20.80
CA GLY A 610 11.31 -9.18 20.75
C GLY A 610 10.73 -8.75 22.11
N THR A 611 11.31 -9.21 23.24
CA THR A 611 10.88 -8.81 24.59
C THR A 611 11.78 -7.76 25.24
N GLY A 612 12.96 -7.51 24.66
CA GLY A 612 13.89 -6.50 25.13
C GLY A 612 13.51 -5.09 24.69
N SER A 613 13.87 -4.10 25.51
CA SER A 613 13.74 -2.68 25.21
C SER A 613 15.10 -2.07 24.92
N LEU A 614 15.22 -1.26 23.87
CA LEU A 614 16.45 -0.51 23.61
C LEU A 614 16.59 0.62 24.63
N LYS A 615 17.74 0.69 25.29
CA LYS A 615 18.09 1.78 26.21
C LYS A 615 19.44 2.37 25.83
N ARG A 616 19.50 3.70 25.81
CA ARG A 616 20.71 4.48 25.56
C ARG A 616 21.14 5.17 26.85
N PHE A 617 22.44 5.15 27.07
CA PHE A 617 23.11 5.76 28.21
C PHE A 617 24.24 6.65 27.67
N GLU A 618 24.39 7.85 28.23
CA GLU A 618 25.44 8.79 27.85
C GLU A 618 26.75 8.45 28.56
N ALA A 619 27.85 9.09 28.15
CA ALA A 619 29.15 8.87 28.76
C ALA A 619 29.10 9.14 30.28
N ASP A 620 29.81 8.32 31.05
CA ASP A 620 29.85 8.32 32.52
C ASP A 620 28.53 7.95 33.24
N ASP A 621 27.44 7.66 32.52
CA ASP A 621 26.19 7.20 33.14
C ASP A 621 26.38 5.85 33.86
N ILE A 622 25.73 5.71 35.01
CA ILE A 622 25.66 4.44 35.74
C ILE A 622 24.38 3.70 35.33
N ILE A 623 24.55 2.50 34.78
CA ILE A 623 23.46 1.65 34.29
C ILE A 623 22.88 0.78 35.41
N ILE A 624 23.73 0.31 36.32
CA ILE A 624 23.39 -0.52 37.47
C ILE A 624 24.23 -0.05 38.65
N HIS A 625 23.64 0.11 39.84
CA HIS A 625 24.41 0.23 41.08
C HIS A 625 24.53 -1.11 41.79
N GLN A 626 25.70 -1.38 42.39
CA GLN A 626 25.87 -2.48 43.32
C GLN A 626 24.88 -2.35 44.48
N GLY A 627 24.20 -3.45 44.83
CA GLY A 627 23.17 -3.48 45.86
C GLY A 627 21.73 -3.23 45.39
N ASP A 628 21.52 -2.78 44.14
CA ASP A 628 20.18 -2.61 43.59
C ASP A 628 19.44 -3.95 43.44
N ASP A 629 18.12 -3.87 43.25
CA ASP A 629 17.31 -5.01 42.84
C ASP A 629 17.65 -5.47 41.41
N ALA A 630 17.55 -6.78 41.19
CA ALA A 630 17.96 -7.42 39.95
C ALA A 630 16.84 -7.49 38.91
N ASP A 631 16.44 -6.34 38.35
CA ASP A 631 15.22 -6.24 37.53
C ASP A 631 15.41 -6.41 36.01
N TRP A 632 16.64 -6.22 35.52
CA TRP A 632 16.96 -6.16 34.09
C TRP A 632 18.27 -6.88 33.75
N PHE A 633 18.27 -7.57 32.62
CA PHE A 633 19.45 -8.14 31.98
C PHE A 633 19.80 -7.32 30.74
N TYR A 634 21.07 -6.99 30.54
CA TYR A 634 21.51 -6.08 29.49
C TYR A 634 22.48 -6.75 28.54
N ILE A 635 22.27 -6.55 27.24
CA ILE A 635 23.22 -6.92 26.18
C ILE A 635 23.74 -5.62 25.56
N LEU A 636 25.07 -5.42 25.50
CA LEU A 636 25.67 -4.27 24.85
C LEU A 636 25.58 -4.40 23.34
N LEU A 637 24.97 -3.40 22.69
CA LEU A 637 24.88 -3.33 21.23
C LEU A 637 26.00 -2.47 20.64
N THR A 638 26.36 -1.38 21.32
CA THR A 638 27.42 -0.44 20.95
C THR A 638 28.14 0.11 22.21
N GLY A 639 29.34 0.65 22.03
CA GLY A 639 30.15 1.26 23.10
C GLY A 639 30.79 0.26 24.07
N ALA A 640 31.25 0.75 25.23
CA ALA A 640 31.90 -0.02 26.27
C ALA A 640 31.46 0.44 27.67
N VAL A 641 31.47 -0.48 28.63
CA VAL A 641 31.14 -0.20 30.04
C VAL A 641 32.22 -0.78 30.96
N ALA A 642 32.52 -0.08 32.05
CA ALA A 642 33.34 -0.55 33.14
C ALA A 642 32.47 -1.22 34.22
N VAL A 643 32.92 -2.36 34.73
CA VAL A 643 32.31 -3.05 35.87
C VAL A 643 33.14 -2.74 37.11
N LEU A 644 32.50 -2.12 38.09
CA LEU A 644 33.10 -1.59 39.31
C LEU A 644 32.53 -2.33 40.52
N ILE A 645 33.37 -2.78 41.44
CA ILE A 645 32.96 -3.39 42.70
C ILE A 645 33.47 -2.51 43.84
N GLU A 646 32.58 -2.21 44.78
CA GLU A 646 32.91 -1.48 46.00
C GLU A 646 33.14 -2.46 47.15
N ASP A 647 34.34 -2.43 47.72
CA ASP A 647 34.75 -3.23 48.87
C ASP A 647 35.26 -2.35 50.03
N ALA A 648 35.75 -2.98 51.11
CA ALA A 648 36.25 -2.25 52.30
C ALA A 648 37.49 -1.35 52.03
N ASN A 649 38.14 -1.48 50.86
CA ASN A 649 39.33 -0.73 50.45
C ASN A 649 39.02 0.35 49.38
N GLY A 650 37.78 0.44 48.89
CA GLY A 650 37.33 1.44 47.92
C GLY A 650 36.67 0.82 46.67
N THR A 651 36.44 1.62 45.64
CA THR A 651 35.88 1.17 44.36
C THR A 651 36.98 0.66 43.44
N GLN A 652 36.91 -0.60 43.01
CA GLN A 652 37.84 -1.21 42.07
C GLN A 652 37.15 -1.59 40.76
N GLN A 653 37.77 -1.30 39.62
CA GLN A 653 37.33 -1.81 38.32
C GLN A 653 37.81 -3.25 38.10
N VAL A 654 36.87 -4.16 37.87
CA VAL A 654 37.12 -5.60 37.75
C VAL A 654 37.04 -6.11 36.32
N ALA A 655 36.34 -5.39 35.44
CA ALA A 655 36.26 -5.72 34.01
C ALA A 655 35.87 -4.50 33.17
N THR A 656 36.14 -4.60 31.87
CA THR A 656 35.57 -3.72 30.83
C THR A 656 34.84 -4.60 29.83
N LEU A 657 33.56 -4.33 29.58
CA LEU A 657 32.72 -5.05 28.63
C LEU A 657 32.55 -4.19 27.36
N GLN A 658 32.50 -4.85 26.21
CA GLN A 658 32.38 -4.20 24.90
C GLN A 658 31.11 -4.64 24.16
N ALA A 659 30.82 -3.99 23.04
CA ALA A 659 29.70 -4.35 22.16
C ALA A 659 29.69 -5.85 21.77
N GLY A 660 28.62 -6.53 22.14
CA GLY A 660 28.45 -7.99 22.02
C GLY A 660 28.54 -8.75 23.34
N ASP A 661 29.01 -8.11 24.42
CA ASP A 661 28.98 -8.66 25.77
C ASP A 661 27.64 -8.37 26.47
N HIS A 662 27.43 -8.97 27.64
CA HIS A 662 26.23 -8.80 28.45
C HIS A 662 26.54 -8.70 29.95
N PHE A 663 25.60 -8.16 30.72
CA PHE A 663 25.71 -8.00 32.18
C PHE A 663 24.34 -7.98 32.87
N GLY A 664 24.35 -8.21 34.19
CA GLY A 664 23.17 -8.16 35.06
C GLY A 664 22.47 -9.51 35.27
N GLU A 665 23.00 -10.60 34.70
CA GLU A 665 22.47 -11.97 34.80
C GLU A 665 22.57 -12.55 36.21
N ILE A 666 23.63 -12.21 36.94
CA ILE A 666 23.98 -12.83 38.23
C ILE A 666 22.91 -12.58 39.29
N GLY A 667 22.53 -11.31 39.49
CA GLY A 667 21.50 -10.96 40.48
C GLY A 667 20.14 -11.61 40.16
N ILE A 668 19.82 -11.77 38.87
CA ILE A 668 18.56 -12.38 38.43
C ILE A 668 18.54 -13.87 38.75
N LEU A 669 19.60 -14.60 38.37
CA LEU A 669 19.64 -16.07 38.45
C LEU A 669 19.90 -16.60 39.85
N GLU A 670 20.70 -15.88 40.64
CA GLU A 670 20.97 -16.24 42.04
C GLU A 670 19.95 -15.63 43.01
N ALA A 671 18.97 -14.87 42.50
CA ALA A 671 17.97 -14.17 43.30
C ALA A 671 18.58 -13.31 44.42
N ARG A 672 19.63 -12.57 44.09
CA ARG A 672 20.36 -11.66 44.99
C ARG A 672 20.42 -10.24 44.41
N ALA A 673 20.73 -9.27 45.26
CA ALA A 673 21.00 -7.90 44.84
C ALA A 673 22.19 -7.83 43.85
N ARG A 674 22.27 -6.74 43.07
CA ARG A 674 23.34 -6.52 42.09
C ARG A 674 24.71 -6.60 42.74
N THR A 675 25.61 -7.35 42.13
CA THR A 675 26.94 -7.64 42.69
C THR A 675 27.99 -6.60 42.35
N ALA A 676 27.74 -5.75 41.35
CA ALA A 676 28.68 -4.75 40.87
C ALA A 676 27.92 -3.55 40.27
N THR A 677 28.57 -2.40 40.29
CA THR A 677 28.15 -1.19 39.57
C THR A 677 28.63 -1.29 38.12
N VAL A 678 27.80 -0.91 37.16
CA VAL A 678 28.17 -0.89 35.73
C VAL A 678 28.04 0.53 35.20
N GLN A 679 29.15 1.11 34.75
CA GLN A 679 29.23 2.51 34.31
C GLN A 679 29.71 2.59 32.86
N VAL A 680 29.12 3.50 32.07
CA VAL A 680 29.55 3.78 30.69
C VAL A 680 30.94 4.41 30.69
N THR A 681 31.83 3.96 29.80
CA THR A 681 33.18 4.54 29.73
C THR A 681 33.14 5.97 29.16
N PRO A 682 34.17 6.80 29.41
CA PRO A 682 34.23 8.16 28.87
C PRO A 682 34.34 8.24 27.34
N ASP A 683 34.53 7.11 26.66
CA ASP A 683 34.82 7.04 25.22
C ASP A 683 33.59 7.33 24.34
N GLY A 684 32.38 7.32 24.92
CA GLY A 684 31.16 7.68 24.20
C GLY A 684 29.90 6.96 24.71
N PRO A 685 28.72 7.35 24.20
CA PRO A 685 27.45 6.78 24.64
C PRO A 685 27.33 5.29 24.30
N VAL A 686 26.58 4.56 25.11
CA VAL A 686 26.33 3.12 24.98
C VAL A 686 24.85 2.86 24.69
N GLU A 687 24.58 1.94 23.76
CA GLU A 687 23.23 1.42 23.54
C GLU A 687 23.16 -0.06 23.95
N THR A 688 22.09 -0.42 24.65
CA THR A 688 21.86 -1.75 25.21
C THR A 688 20.48 -2.29 24.83
N LEU A 689 20.36 -3.61 24.76
CA LEU A 689 19.08 -4.30 24.81
C LEU A 689 18.80 -4.74 26.25
N ALA A 690 17.82 -4.11 26.89
CA ALA A 690 17.40 -4.38 28.27
C ALA A 690 16.22 -5.35 28.30
N ILE A 691 16.45 -6.56 28.81
CA ILE A 691 15.48 -7.66 28.91
C ILE A 691 14.96 -7.74 30.36
N PRO A 692 13.63 -7.76 30.59
CA PRO A 692 13.08 -7.86 31.94
C PRO A 692 13.42 -9.18 32.63
N ARG A 693 13.61 -9.15 33.95
CA ARG A 693 13.85 -10.33 34.82
C ARG A 693 12.94 -11.52 34.49
N ASP A 694 11.63 -11.29 34.42
CA ASP A 694 10.64 -12.35 34.20
C ASP A 694 10.77 -13.00 32.81
N ALA A 695 11.17 -12.23 31.79
CA ALA A 695 11.39 -12.75 30.45
C ALA A 695 12.63 -13.66 30.41
N LEU A 696 13.71 -13.26 31.10
CA LEU A 696 14.91 -14.07 31.22
C LEU A 696 14.66 -15.35 32.04
N LEU A 697 13.96 -15.26 33.17
CA LEU A 697 13.65 -16.41 34.01
C LEU A 697 12.76 -17.43 33.27
N LYS A 698 11.73 -16.97 32.55
CA LYS A 698 10.90 -17.85 31.71
C LYS A 698 11.73 -18.60 30.67
N LEU A 699 12.71 -17.95 30.05
CA LEU A 699 13.61 -18.60 29.09
C LEU A 699 14.44 -19.70 29.78
N VAL A 700 14.99 -19.41 30.95
CA VAL A 700 15.83 -20.33 31.73
C VAL A 700 15.04 -21.52 32.31
N GLU A 701 13.78 -21.31 32.69
CA GLU A 701 12.88 -22.36 33.18
C GLU A 701 12.43 -23.31 32.08
N GLN A 702 12.17 -22.78 30.88
CA GLN A 702 11.68 -23.55 29.73
C GLN A 702 12.79 -24.32 28.99
N ASP A 703 14.06 -24.00 29.25
CA ASP A 703 15.20 -24.60 28.55
C ASP A 703 16.37 -24.94 29.50
N PRO A 704 16.51 -26.23 29.88
CA PRO A 704 17.63 -26.70 30.69
C PRO A 704 19.01 -26.46 30.07
N GLN A 705 19.10 -26.26 28.75
CA GLN A 705 20.36 -25.99 28.06
C GLN A 705 20.74 -24.50 28.17
N ALA A 706 19.82 -23.57 27.88
CA ALA A 706 20.03 -22.14 28.14
C ALA A 706 20.43 -21.85 29.60
N ARG A 707 19.84 -22.59 30.56
CA ARG A 707 20.24 -22.53 31.98
C ARG A 707 21.70 -22.92 32.19
N LYS A 708 22.19 -23.97 31.50
CA LYS A 708 23.58 -24.42 31.59
C LYS A 708 24.54 -23.43 30.95
N ASP A 709 24.16 -22.81 29.84
CA ASP A 709 25.02 -21.88 29.09
C ASP A 709 25.14 -20.53 29.81
N ILE A 710 24.06 -20.01 30.39
CA ILE A 710 24.16 -18.81 31.24
C ILE A 710 24.91 -19.14 32.55
N ALA A 711 24.71 -20.33 33.12
CA ALA A 711 25.45 -20.77 34.29
C ALA A 711 26.96 -21.01 34.00
N SER A 712 27.33 -21.49 32.81
CA SER A 712 28.75 -21.68 32.45
C SER A 712 29.47 -20.34 32.30
N ILE A 713 28.80 -19.32 31.78
CA ILE A 713 29.33 -17.95 31.67
C ILE A 713 29.54 -17.33 33.07
N ILE A 714 28.61 -17.55 34.01
CA ILE A 714 28.78 -17.14 35.42
C ILE A 714 30.00 -17.85 36.04
N LEU A 715 30.16 -19.16 35.80
CA LEU A 715 31.29 -19.93 36.31
C LEU A 715 32.63 -19.51 35.70
N ASP A 716 32.66 -19.12 34.42
CA ASP A 716 33.88 -18.63 33.75
C ASP A 716 34.27 -17.24 34.27
N ARG A 717 33.31 -16.35 34.58
CA ARG A 717 33.57 -15.05 35.22
C ARG A 717 34.08 -15.17 36.67
N ILE A 718 33.57 -16.17 37.41
CA ILE A 718 34.10 -16.53 38.73
C ILE A 718 35.55 -17.06 38.62
N ARG A 719 35.87 -17.82 37.57
CA ARG A 719 37.20 -18.40 37.35
C ARG A 719 38.23 -17.40 36.80
N SER A 720 37.81 -16.39 36.04
CA SER A 720 38.70 -15.36 35.49
C SER A 720 39.08 -14.25 36.48
N GLY A 721 38.54 -14.27 37.70
CA GLY A 721 38.81 -13.27 38.73
C GLY A 721 38.22 -11.89 38.41
N SER A 722 37.18 -11.84 37.59
CA SER A 722 36.46 -10.61 37.21
C SER A 722 35.23 -10.35 38.09
N LEU A 723 35.27 -10.87 39.32
CA LEU A 723 34.26 -10.76 40.39
C LEU A 723 34.94 -10.36 41.69
#